data_AF-A0A7C8IL07-F1
#
_entry.id   AF-A0A7C8IL07-F1
#
_cell.length_a   1.000
_cell.length_b   1.000
_cell.length_c   1.000
_cell.angle_alpha   90.00
_cell.angle_beta   90.00
_cell.angle_gamma   90.00
#
_symmetry.space_group_name_H-M   'P 1'
#
loop_
_entity.id
_entity.type
_entity.pdbx_description
1 polymer ?
#
loop_
_entity_poly.entity_id
_entity_poly.type
_entity_poly.pdbx_seq_one_letter_code
_entity_poly.pdbx_strand_id
1 'polypeptide(L)'
;MILVISAWSLWVAAICTGLISVGVYFVYWKHHNGKVTIPVSVNYHFTRKCNKECAFCFHTEKTSHVASEDEMKRGLRLLKVAGMRKINFAGGEPFLYPRKLAMLCRFCKEDLGLESVSIITNGTKVDKKWMKEHGQWVDVLGVSCDSFNEETNTAIGRGTGNNVKQLFDIRDWCRELGIKFKLNTVVCIHNWEENMVDMIQKLDPFRWKVFQVLYVEGENDAQDKDVSLDKRKRNAKNLLISDKQFRAFCDQHQHLNSFVPEPNSVMASSYLLLDEYLCFLDKGSGAEKQSRSILDVGVQKALGEIYWDQEAFSKRGGMYDWTKDAVGEKSEGACSLADEKLSCLLRWKWELLWMFLSLTSLATSIALLAVQDGRRLDSWTAFFTLNTFISILAQVSRTTLAFGISSSLGQAKWNIFSTGSGSLVLFDAFDEASKGPWGSVGLVCRLRLRHIATLGAVIIITLLSYEPFLQATITQYGELYGEYSGLGSEATIGRAQKVDVGIFSKLSTTDNPILTDSGILLPTWSMQADYGLTTSIYNGFYTSTVQNAQASFSCPTGNCTFGTFTSLGVCSVCVDVSAHLISEHRSGWIPGTAVGPPGHNLNHTYTSYTLPGQSNLTISNYDGIRNTIDGVSDWVGSGSVIYQSETLSTIQATVFPQNTIHFSNTTNSTTFVVFQIIQSRPDFLNNVSDWGTTLPVATECGLYFCAKMYSSSVVEGKLQENVTATWSNRDPISYKAQDVGRQITTDQWDQVHNYTLYIGSQDYVRSDLQVFIPEDEAMRTTMNWITTKFAPGQINLPGKATYNVSSGVVNDGPGQVIGDSRDLNDTFSAVASSMTVYMRNTGLESIPQYGTTQTWVLYFQIRWIFLAPPLVLTVAGSLFLLYTIWETQSLGLVAWKESTLATLAHGLDVLTRAKLRDAYQDGTEEKCAREITARVEKSWGGLELCETYPASER
;
A
#
# COMPACT_ATOMS: atom_id res chain seq x y z
N MET A 1 2.03 9.77 9.09
CA MET A 1 1.60 8.91 7.95
C MET A 1 2.73 8.73 6.95
N ILE A 2 3.24 9.79 6.30
CA ILE A 2 4.38 9.71 5.37
C ILE A 2 5.65 9.16 6.04
N LEU A 3 5.94 9.48 7.31
CA LEU A 3 7.12 8.96 8.03
C LEU A 3 7.03 7.46 8.40
N VAL A 4 5.81 6.94 8.63
CA VAL A 4 5.58 5.53 8.97
C VAL A 4 5.46 4.69 7.70
N ILE A 5 4.82 5.24 6.67
CA ILE A 5 4.82 4.68 5.32
C ILE A 5 6.21 4.76 4.71
N SER A 6 7.02 5.78 4.97
CA SER A 6 8.42 5.86 4.54
C SER A 6 9.29 4.89 5.32
N ALA A 7 9.07 4.72 6.63
CA ALA A 7 9.79 3.71 7.41
C ALA A 7 9.42 2.28 6.95
N TRP A 8 8.15 2.03 6.62
CA TRP A 8 7.67 0.73 6.12
C TRP A 8 8.03 0.49 4.65
N SER A 9 8.02 1.50 3.79
CA SER A 9 8.57 1.43 2.42
C SER A 9 10.08 1.49 2.39
N LEU A 10 10.77 1.89 3.46
CA LEU A 10 12.20 1.65 3.68
C LEU A 10 12.45 0.28 4.29
N TRP A 11 11.48 -0.33 4.99
CA TRP A 11 11.59 -1.67 5.58
C TRP A 11 11.26 -2.78 4.58
N VAL A 12 10.12 -2.73 3.90
CA VAL A 12 9.86 -3.58 2.72
C VAL A 12 10.59 -3.07 1.49
N ALA A 13 10.97 -1.79 1.48
CA ALA A 13 12.18 -1.28 0.83
C ALA A 13 13.33 -2.24 1.05
N ALA A 14 13.93 -2.26 2.24
CA ALA A 14 15.11 -3.04 2.59
C ALA A 14 14.91 -4.57 2.55
N ILE A 15 13.69 -5.10 2.63
CA ILE A 15 13.40 -6.54 2.53
C ILE A 15 13.07 -6.96 1.11
N CYS A 16 12.29 -6.19 0.34
CA CYS A 16 12.05 -6.46 -1.08
C CYS A 16 13.24 -6.01 -1.92
N THR A 17 13.93 -4.91 -1.61
CA THR A 17 15.31 -4.66 -2.03
C THR A 17 16.23 -5.71 -1.43
N GLY A 18 16.05 -6.18 -0.20
CA GLY A 18 16.82 -7.32 0.31
C GLY A 18 16.68 -8.57 -0.56
N LEU A 19 15.48 -8.92 -1.02
CA LEU A 19 15.16 -10.17 -1.71
C LEU A 19 15.16 -10.05 -3.24
N ILE A 20 14.78 -8.89 -3.79
CA ILE A 20 14.87 -8.52 -5.21
C ILE A 20 16.26 -7.98 -5.48
N SER A 21 16.93 -7.24 -4.60
CA SER A 21 18.38 -7.06 -4.74
C SER A 21 19.11 -8.36 -4.46
N VAL A 22 18.71 -9.31 -3.59
CA VAL A 22 19.34 -10.65 -3.56
C VAL A 22 19.03 -11.46 -4.80
N GLY A 23 17.83 -11.36 -5.39
CA GLY A 23 17.40 -12.12 -6.57
C GLY A 23 17.86 -11.54 -7.90
N VAL A 24 17.79 -10.22 -8.07
CA VAL A 24 18.39 -9.44 -9.17
C VAL A 24 19.90 -9.38 -8.98
N TYR A 25 20.46 -9.31 -7.76
CA TYR A 25 21.88 -9.62 -7.55
C TYR A 25 22.12 -11.08 -7.91
N PHE A 26 21.33 -12.09 -7.55
CA PHE A 26 21.62 -13.48 -7.95
C PHE A 26 21.61 -13.65 -9.47
N VAL A 27 20.67 -13.02 -10.17
CA VAL A 27 20.48 -13.13 -11.62
C VAL A 27 21.47 -12.22 -12.37
N TYR A 28 21.73 -10.99 -11.91
CA TYR A 28 22.75 -10.07 -12.44
C TYR A 28 24.18 -10.52 -12.07
N TRP A 29 24.42 -11.04 -10.86
CA TRP A 29 25.68 -11.66 -10.43
C TRP A 29 25.95 -12.94 -11.23
N LYS A 30 24.95 -13.78 -11.47
CA LYS A 30 25.11 -14.99 -12.29
C LYS A 30 25.30 -14.68 -13.79
N HIS A 31 24.77 -13.57 -14.29
CA HIS A 31 24.83 -13.22 -15.71
C HIS A 31 25.93 -12.20 -16.08
N HIS A 32 26.41 -11.37 -15.14
CA HIS A 32 27.39 -10.30 -15.39
C HIS A 32 28.70 -10.38 -14.56
N ASN A 33 28.78 -11.20 -13.51
CA ASN A 33 30.05 -11.48 -12.83
C ASN A 33 30.44 -12.94 -13.04
N GLY A 34 31.43 -13.17 -13.90
CA GLY A 34 32.31 -14.32 -13.70
C GLY A 34 32.77 -14.30 -12.23
N LYS A 35 32.80 -15.48 -11.58
CA LYS A 35 33.25 -15.63 -10.18
C LYS A 35 34.40 -14.67 -9.90
N VAL A 36 34.22 -13.71 -8.99
CA VAL A 36 35.30 -12.81 -8.58
C VAL A 36 36.36 -13.69 -7.91
N THR A 37 37.45 -13.91 -8.62
CA THR A 37 38.54 -14.77 -8.17
C THR A 37 39.39 -14.01 -7.18
N ILE A 38 39.50 -14.50 -5.94
CA ILE A 38 40.31 -13.88 -4.89
C ILE A 38 41.70 -14.54 -4.86
N PRO A 39 42.79 -13.81 -5.17
CA PRO A 39 44.15 -14.35 -5.20
C PRO A 39 44.74 -14.46 -3.78
N VAL A 40 44.22 -15.38 -2.96
CA VAL A 40 44.57 -15.48 -1.52
C VAL A 40 46.08 -15.69 -1.29
N SER A 41 46.72 -16.54 -2.10
CA SER A 41 48.16 -16.81 -2.04
C SER A 41 48.78 -16.70 -3.45
N VAL A 42 49.68 -15.73 -3.64
CA VAL A 42 50.33 -15.47 -4.94
C VAL A 42 51.81 -15.85 -4.88
N ASN A 43 52.32 -16.52 -5.92
CA ASN A 43 53.75 -16.81 -6.07
C ASN A 43 54.33 -15.82 -7.07
N TYR A 44 55.13 -14.88 -6.58
CA TYR A 44 55.73 -13.86 -7.41
C TYR A 44 57.16 -14.24 -7.79
N HIS A 45 57.34 -14.55 -9.07
CA HIS A 45 58.59 -14.88 -9.73
C HIS A 45 59.19 -13.61 -10.32
N PHE A 46 59.73 -12.74 -9.47
CA PHE A 46 60.17 -11.40 -9.87
C PHE A 46 61.46 -11.38 -10.72
N THR A 47 62.09 -12.54 -10.93
CA THR A 47 63.28 -12.73 -11.77
C THR A 47 63.28 -14.15 -12.34
N ARG A 48 63.72 -14.30 -13.60
CA ARG A 48 63.99 -15.61 -14.21
C ARG A 48 65.45 -16.07 -14.12
N LYS A 49 66.36 -15.16 -13.75
CA LYS A 49 67.80 -15.46 -13.61
C LYS A 49 68.07 -16.42 -12.45
N CYS A 50 68.87 -17.47 -12.69
CA CYS A 50 69.22 -18.47 -11.68
C CYS A 50 70.70 -18.85 -11.77
N ASN A 51 71.30 -19.24 -10.64
CA ASN A 51 72.68 -19.73 -10.58
C ASN A 51 72.78 -21.28 -10.56
N LYS A 52 71.68 -21.98 -10.87
CA LYS A 52 71.59 -23.44 -10.95
C LYS A 52 71.03 -23.87 -12.29
N GLU A 53 71.35 -25.09 -12.69
CA GLU A 53 71.03 -25.64 -14.01
C GLU A 53 70.12 -26.87 -13.91
N CYS A 54 69.15 -26.87 -12.98
CA CYS A 54 68.26 -28.01 -12.75
C CYS A 54 67.56 -28.42 -14.05
N ALA A 55 67.75 -29.66 -14.49
CA ALA A 55 67.28 -30.13 -15.80
C ALA A 55 65.74 -30.14 -15.92
N PHE A 56 65.01 -30.29 -14.81
CA PHE A 56 63.54 -30.21 -14.77
C PHE A 56 62.98 -28.79 -14.57
N CYS A 57 63.80 -27.74 -14.51
CA CYS A 57 63.35 -26.40 -14.14
C CYS A 57 62.19 -25.92 -15.03
N PHE A 58 61.02 -25.69 -14.43
CA PHE A 58 59.81 -25.30 -15.13
C PHE A 58 59.64 -23.78 -15.30
N HIS A 59 60.64 -22.96 -14.93
CA HIS A 59 60.61 -21.51 -14.98
C HIS A 59 62.02 -20.98 -15.31
N THR A 60 62.37 -21.11 -16.58
CA THR A 60 63.73 -20.95 -17.12
C THR A 60 64.08 -19.49 -17.40
N GLU A 61 65.38 -19.23 -17.59
CA GLU A 61 65.96 -17.90 -17.88
C GLU A 61 65.68 -17.44 -19.32
N LYS A 62 64.40 -17.18 -19.61
CA LYS A 62 63.92 -16.64 -20.89
C LYS A 62 64.25 -15.15 -21.06
N THR A 63 64.25 -14.41 -19.96
CA THR A 63 64.43 -12.96 -19.93
C THR A 63 65.38 -12.57 -18.80
N SER A 64 66.02 -11.41 -18.94
CA SER A 64 66.79 -10.75 -17.86
C SER A 64 66.00 -9.62 -17.19
N HIS A 65 64.71 -9.47 -17.52
CA HIS A 65 63.89 -8.38 -17.03
C HIS A 65 63.61 -8.54 -15.53
N VAL A 66 63.63 -7.41 -14.82
CA VAL A 66 63.21 -7.27 -13.44
C VAL A 66 62.54 -5.91 -13.32
N ALA A 67 61.29 -5.88 -12.89
CA ALA A 67 60.53 -4.65 -12.73
C ALA A 67 61.23 -3.62 -11.81
N SER A 68 60.89 -2.34 -11.99
CA SER A 68 61.34 -1.28 -11.10
C SER A 68 60.72 -1.43 -9.70
N GLU A 69 61.34 -0.83 -8.67
CA GLU A 69 60.82 -0.95 -7.30
C GLU A 69 59.39 -0.38 -7.16
N ASP A 70 59.09 0.69 -7.89
CA ASP A 70 57.76 1.32 -7.86
C ASP A 70 56.69 0.45 -8.54
N GLU A 71 57.03 -0.18 -9.67
CA GLU A 71 56.15 -1.13 -10.36
C GLU A 71 55.85 -2.34 -9.49
N MET A 72 56.87 -2.91 -8.83
CA MET A 72 56.70 -4.04 -7.91
C MET A 72 55.78 -3.67 -6.74
N LYS A 73 56.04 -2.54 -6.08
CA LYS A 73 55.20 -2.06 -4.96
C LYS A 73 53.78 -1.78 -5.41
N ARG A 74 53.59 -1.19 -6.59
CA ARG A 74 52.27 -0.93 -7.18
C ARG A 74 51.52 -2.24 -7.46
N GLY A 75 52.18 -3.22 -8.08
CA GLY A 75 51.59 -4.54 -8.34
C GLY A 75 51.18 -5.26 -7.05
N LEU A 76 52.03 -5.24 -6.03
CA LEU A 76 51.73 -5.84 -4.72
C LEU A 76 50.57 -5.14 -4.00
N ARG A 77 50.44 -3.80 -4.10
CA ARG A 77 49.27 -3.07 -3.60
C ARG A 77 48.00 -3.51 -4.31
N LEU A 78 48.03 -3.64 -5.64
CA LEU A 78 46.88 -4.11 -6.42
C LEU A 78 46.44 -5.51 -5.98
N LEU A 79 47.40 -6.42 -5.73
CA LEU A 79 47.11 -7.76 -5.22
C LEU A 79 46.53 -7.74 -3.80
N LYS A 80 47.06 -6.91 -2.90
CA LYS A 80 46.51 -6.72 -1.54
C LYS A 80 45.06 -6.23 -1.60
N VAL A 81 44.78 -5.21 -2.42
CA VAL A 81 43.43 -4.67 -2.63
C VAL A 81 42.50 -5.73 -3.23
N ALA A 82 43.02 -6.60 -4.10
CA ALA A 82 42.27 -7.73 -4.66
C ALA A 82 42.02 -8.88 -3.66
N GLY A 83 42.58 -8.83 -2.44
CA GLY A 83 42.35 -9.82 -1.38
C GLY A 83 43.50 -10.78 -1.10
N MET A 84 44.72 -10.49 -1.59
CA MET A 84 45.92 -11.26 -1.26
C MET A 84 46.24 -11.19 0.24
N ARG A 85 46.40 -12.36 0.86
CA ARG A 85 46.77 -12.53 2.27
C ARG A 85 48.20 -13.05 2.43
N LYS A 86 48.69 -13.78 1.43
CA LYS A 86 50.01 -14.40 1.41
C LYS A 86 50.74 -14.16 0.10
N ILE A 87 52.03 -13.84 0.20
CA ILE A 87 52.94 -13.73 -0.94
C ILE A 87 54.07 -14.74 -0.79
N ASN A 88 54.45 -15.38 -1.89
CA ASN A 88 55.62 -16.26 -1.95
C ASN A 88 56.59 -15.74 -3.02
N PHE A 89 57.74 -15.22 -2.59
CA PHE A 89 58.79 -14.78 -3.51
C PHE A 89 59.59 -15.99 -3.99
N ALA A 90 59.54 -16.24 -5.29
CA ALA A 90 60.22 -17.34 -5.97
C ALA A 90 60.79 -16.82 -7.31
N GLY A 91 60.92 -17.68 -8.32
CA GLY A 91 61.45 -17.34 -9.65
C GLY A 91 62.64 -18.22 -10.02
N GLY A 92 63.68 -17.60 -10.58
CA GLY A 92 64.99 -18.20 -10.80
C GLY A 92 65.69 -18.44 -9.47
N GLU A 93 66.53 -17.50 -9.02
CA GLU A 93 67.01 -17.47 -7.64
C GLU A 93 66.83 -16.08 -6.99
N PRO A 94 65.87 -15.91 -6.04
CA PRO A 94 65.60 -14.65 -5.36
C PRO A 94 66.82 -14.01 -4.68
N PHE A 95 67.70 -14.82 -4.09
CA PHE A 95 68.88 -14.32 -3.36
C PHE A 95 70.00 -13.78 -4.28
N LEU A 96 69.83 -13.83 -5.61
CA LEU A 96 70.68 -13.05 -6.52
C LEU A 96 70.41 -11.55 -6.46
N TYR A 97 69.26 -11.13 -5.91
CA TYR A 97 68.86 -9.73 -5.74
C TYR A 97 68.52 -9.41 -4.28
N PRO A 98 69.49 -9.54 -3.34
CA PRO A 98 69.21 -9.50 -1.90
C PRO A 98 68.61 -8.18 -1.42
N ARG A 99 69.02 -7.05 -2.02
CA ARG A 99 68.47 -5.71 -1.69
C ARG A 99 67.00 -5.58 -2.10
N LYS A 100 66.66 -6.00 -3.32
CA LYS A 100 65.26 -5.98 -3.81
C LYS A 100 64.40 -6.95 -3.00
N LEU A 101 64.90 -8.16 -2.74
CA LEU A 101 64.18 -9.16 -1.93
C LEU A 101 63.86 -8.64 -0.53
N ALA A 102 64.83 -8.01 0.14
CA ALA A 102 64.63 -7.40 1.46
C ALA A 102 63.57 -6.28 1.43
N MET A 103 63.66 -5.40 0.42
CA MET A 103 62.67 -4.34 0.19
C MET A 103 61.25 -4.91 0.02
N LEU A 104 61.09 -5.96 -0.79
CA LEU A 104 59.79 -6.59 -1.04
C LEU A 104 59.24 -7.27 0.22
N CYS A 105 60.07 -7.98 0.98
CA CYS A 105 59.65 -8.63 2.22
C CYS A 105 59.16 -7.60 3.25
N ARG A 106 59.93 -6.52 3.46
CA ARG A 106 59.57 -5.41 4.34
C ARG A 106 58.27 -4.76 3.91
N PHE A 107 58.17 -4.38 2.63
CA PHE A 107 56.97 -3.73 2.08
C PHE A 107 55.71 -4.60 2.28
N CYS A 108 55.82 -5.90 2.04
CA CYS A 108 54.71 -6.83 2.23
C CYS A 108 54.30 -7.01 3.70
N LYS A 109 55.27 -7.07 4.62
CA LYS A 109 54.99 -7.32 6.04
C LYS A 109 54.60 -6.05 6.81
N GLU A 110 55.36 -4.97 6.67
CA GLU A 110 55.14 -3.70 7.37
C GLU A 110 54.09 -2.83 6.67
N ASP A 111 54.26 -2.54 5.38
CA ASP A 111 53.43 -1.53 4.70
C ASP A 111 52.08 -2.10 4.23
N LEU A 112 52.02 -3.35 3.77
CA LEU A 112 50.78 -4.00 3.32
C LEU A 112 50.08 -4.83 4.39
N GLY A 113 50.76 -5.12 5.52
CA GLY A 113 50.23 -5.99 6.57
C GLY A 113 49.75 -7.35 6.03
N LEU A 114 50.58 -8.02 5.22
CA LEU A 114 50.28 -9.39 4.80
C LEU A 114 50.46 -10.36 5.97
N GLU A 115 49.59 -11.36 6.04
CA GLU A 115 49.64 -12.38 7.09
C GLU A 115 50.90 -13.22 6.97
N SER A 116 51.29 -13.56 5.74
CA SER A 116 52.45 -14.41 5.49
C SER A 116 53.27 -13.93 4.30
N VAL A 117 54.58 -13.81 4.54
CA VAL A 117 55.61 -13.61 3.54
C VAL A 117 56.50 -14.83 3.53
N SER A 118 56.57 -15.52 2.39
CA SER A 118 57.44 -16.68 2.21
C SER A 118 58.43 -16.50 1.06
N ILE A 119 59.56 -17.19 1.14
CA ILE A 119 60.60 -17.19 0.11
C ILE A 119 60.93 -18.64 -0.26
N ILE A 120 61.03 -18.93 -1.56
CA ILE A 120 61.58 -20.21 -2.06
C ILE A 120 62.95 -19.97 -2.68
N THR A 121 63.95 -20.71 -2.23
CA THR A 121 65.35 -20.56 -2.67
C THR A 121 66.03 -21.92 -2.86
N ASN A 122 67.05 -21.97 -3.71
CA ASN A 122 67.97 -23.09 -3.80
C ASN A 122 68.99 -23.15 -2.65
N GLY A 123 69.06 -22.13 -1.79
CA GLY A 123 69.87 -22.08 -0.58
C GLY A 123 71.31 -21.59 -0.77
N THR A 124 71.85 -21.61 -1.99
CA THR A 124 73.30 -21.39 -2.23
C THR A 124 73.78 -19.95 -2.02
N LYS A 125 72.87 -18.98 -2.06
CA LYS A 125 73.16 -17.55 -1.87
C LYS A 125 72.53 -16.99 -0.60
N VAL A 126 71.93 -17.84 0.24
CA VAL A 126 71.42 -17.43 1.54
C VAL A 126 72.62 -17.20 2.47
N ASP A 127 72.73 -15.99 3.00
CA ASP A 127 73.78 -15.63 3.93
C ASP A 127 73.19 -15.30 5.32
N LYS A 128 73.97 -15.58 6.38
CA LYS A 128 73.54 -15.37 7.77
C LYS A 128 73.27 -13.89 8.08
N LYS A 129 73.96 -12.97 7.42
CA LYS A 129 73.85 -11.53 7.68
C LYS A 129 72.48 -11.00 7.22
N TRP A 130 72.09 -11.33 5.99
CA TRP A 130 70.79 -11.02 5.41
C TRP A 130 69.66 -11.60 6.26
N MET A 131 69.81 -12.86 6.71
CA MET A 131 68.82 -13.49 7.58
C MET A 131 68.64 -12.72 8.89
N LYS A 132 69.72 -12.25 9.52
CA LYS A 132 69.62 -11.43 10.75
C LYS A 132 69.02 -10.06 10.51
N GLU A 133 69.36 -9.40 9.41
CA GLU A 133 68.91 -8.03 9.11
C GLU A 133 67.45 -7.97 8.62
N HIS A 134 66.97 -9.02 7.94
CA HIS A 134 65.71 -8.99 7.21
C HIS A 134 64.75 -10.14 7.53
N GLY A 135 65.22 -11.16 8.27
CA GLY A 135 64.43 -12.34 8.62
C GLY A 135 63.22 -12.05 9.51
N GLN A 136 63.17 -10.89 10.17
CA GLN A 136 61.98 -10.46 10.94
C GLN A 136 60.72 -10.31 10.07
N TRP A 137 60.86 -10.04 8.77
CA TRP A 137 59.74 -9.88 7.84
C TRP A 137 59.37 -11.16 7.09
N VAL A 138 60.07 -12.28 7.36
CA VAL A 138 59.90 -13.55 6.66
C VAL A 138 59.27 -14.56 7.62
N ASP A 139 58.10 -15.07 7.28
CA ASP A 139 57.43 -16.09 8.07
C ASP A 139 57.94 -17.49 7.73
N VAL A 140 58.14 -17.77 6.43
CA VAL A 140 58.51 -19.09 5.93
C VAL A 140 59.67 -19.00 4.93
N LEU A 141 60.75 -19.72 5.20
CA LEU A 141 61.84 -19.92 4.23
C LEU A 141 61.81 -21.36 3.72
N GLY A 142 61.45 -21.52 2.45
CA GLY A 142 61.44 -22.79 1.74
C GLY A 142 62.74 -23.01 0.98
N VAL A 143 63.46 -24.08 1.31
CA VAL A 143 64.65 -24.48 0.57
C VAL A 143 64.33 -25.66 -0.33
N SER A 144 64.68 -25.56 -1.61
CA SER A 144 64.58 -26.68 -2.54
C SER A 144 65.73 -27.65 -2.29
N CYS A 145 65.45 -28.92 -2.05
CA CYS A 145 66.42 -30.01 -1.87
C CYS A 145 65.82 -31.29 -2.46
N ASP A 146 66.42 -31.82 -3.53
CA ASP A 146 65.82 -32.96 -4.25
C ASP A 146 66.48 -34.29 -3.91
N SER A 147 67.70 -34.27 -3.37
CA SER A 147 68.40 -35.45 -2.89
C SER A 147 69.36 -35.08 -1.77
N PHE A 148 69.64 -36.02 -0.87
CA PHE A 148 70.72 -35.90 0.11
C PHE A 148 72.04 -36.52 -0.39
N ASN A 149 72.02 -37.16 -1.57
CA ASN A 149 73.20 -37.64 -2.26
C ASN A 149 73.69 -36.58 -3.27
N GLU A 150 74.98 -36.23 -3.19
CA GLU A 150 75.59 -35.24 -4.06
C GLU A 150 75.69 -35.70 -5.53
N GLU A 151 75.87 -37.00 -5.77
CA GLU A 151 75.89 -37.57 -7.12
C GLU A 151 74.53 -37.40 -7.80
N THR A 152 73.45 -37.74 -7.08
CA THR A 152 72.07 -37.54 -7.54
C THR A 152 71.76 -36.06 -7.79
N ASN A 153 72.16 -35.17 -6.87
CA ASN A 153 72.01 -33.72 -7.07
C ASN A 153 72.79 -33.24 -8.30
N THR A 154 73.98 -33.79 -8.57
CA THR A 154 74.80 -33.45 -9.74
C THR A 154 74.10 -33.91 -11.02
N ALA A 155 73.58 -35.13 -11.06
CA ALA A 155 72.80 -35.65 -12.20
C ALA A 155 71.56 -34.80 -12.51
N ILE A 156 70.90 -34.28 -11.47
CA ILE A 156 69.74 -33.38 -11.59
C ILE A 156 70.14 -31.98 -12.10
N GLY A 157 71.41 -31.56 -11.98
CA GLY A 157 71.89 -30.21 -12.29
C GLY A 157 71.86 -29.24 -11.11
N ARG A 158 71.82 -29.77 -9.88
CA ARG A 158 71.80 -29.00 -8.62
C ARG A 158 73.06 -29.16 -7.76
N GLY A 159 73.93 -30.13 -8.03
CA GLY A 159 75.14 -30.38 -7.25
C GLY A 159 76.12 -29.19 -7.23
N THR A 160 76.68 -28.88 -6.07
CA THR A 160 77.82 -27.94 -5.89
C THR A 160 78.80 -28.39 -4.79
N GLY A 161 78.65 -29.61 -4.28
CA GLY A 161 79.46 -30.23 -3.23
C GLY A 161 79.06 -29.89 -1.79
N ASN A 162 78.35 -28.78 -1.57
CA ASN A 162 78.05 -28.23 -0.23
C ASN A 162 76.55 -28.05 0.07
N ASN A 163 75.66 -28.56 -0.77
CA ASN A 163 74.22 -28.28 -0.70
C ASN A 163 73.59 -28.75 0.61
N VAL A 164 73.91 -29.98 1.03
CA VAL A 164 73.37 -30.58 2.24
C VAL A 164 73.85 -29.83 3.48
N LYS A 165 75.13 -29.45 3.53
CA LYS A 165 75.68 -28.65 4.64
C LYS A 165 74.96 -27.30 4.76
N GLN A 166 74.86 -26.58 3.64
CA GLN A 166 74.17 -25.29 3.56
C GLN A 166 72.70 -25.40 4.00
N LEU A 167 72.03 -26.52 3.71
CA LEU A 167 70.66 -26.78 4.13
C LEU A 167 70.52 -26.83 5.67
N PHE A 168 71.44 -27.52 6.34
CA PHE A 168 71.48 -27.55 7.81
C PHE A 168 71.81 -26.18 8.41
N ASP A 169 72.75 -25.44 7.81
CA ASP A 169 73.09 -24.07 8.24
C ASP A 169 71.86 -23.15 8.16
N ILE A 170 71.11 -23.19 7.05
CA ILE A 170 69.87 -22.41 6.88
C ILE A 170 68.81 -22.83 7.91
N ARG A 171 68.65 -24.14 8.14
CA ARG A 171 67.71 -24.65 9.16
C ARG A 171 68.05 -24.10 10.54
N ASP A 172 69.34 -24.04 10.89
CA ASP A 172 69.78 -23.50 12.19
C ASP A 172 69.54 -22.00 12.29
N TRP A 173 69.78 -21.24 11.23
CA TRP A 173 69.47 -19.81 11.21
C TRP A 173 67.97 -19.54 11.29
N CYS A 174 67.14 -20.35 10.63
CA CYS A 174 65.69 -20.27 10.74
C CYS A 174 65.23 -20.50 12.17
N ARG A 175 65.78 -21.51 12.87
CA ARG A 175 65.48 -21.76 14.29
C ARG A 175 65.94 -20.60 15.19
N GLU A 176 67.16 -20.08 14.97
CA GLU A 176 67.71 -18.92 15.72
C GLU A 176 66.79 -17.69 15.59
N LEU A 177 66.15 -17.50 14.44
CA LEU A 177 65.35 -16.32 14.12
C LEU A 177 63.83 -16.54 14.23
N GLY A 178 63.39 -17.74 14.60
CA GLY A 178 61.98 -18.13 14.65
C GLY A 178 61.28 -18.19 13.28
N ILE A 179 62.03 -18.33 12.19
CA ILE A 179 61.46 -18.45 10.83
C ILE A 179 61.04 -19.90 10.60
N LYS A 180 59.84 -20.15 10.08
CA LYS A 180 59.36 -21.51 9.80
C LYS A 180 60.14 -22.10 8.61
N PHE A 181 60.93 -23.15 8.85
CA PHE A 181 61.76 -23.81 7.85
C PHE A 181 60.96 -24.85 7.02
N LYS A 182 60.88 -24.64 5.71
CA LYS A 182 60.17 -25.52 4.77
C LYS A 182 61.14 -26.20 3.82
N LEU A 183 60.85 -27.45 3.47
CA LEU A 183 61.58 -28.19 2.44
C LEU A 183 60.70 -28.41 1.21
N ASN A 184 61.26 -28.26 0.01
CA ASN A 184 60.62 -28.61 -1.26
C ASN A 184 61.48 -29.63 -2.00
N THR A 185 60.88 -30.71 -2.49
CA THR A 185 61.56 -31.79 -3.22
C THR A 185 60.79 -32.11 -4.48
N VAL A 186 61.46 -32.15 -5.63
CA VAL A 186 60.92 -32.65 -6.89
C VAL A 186 61.38 -34.09 -7.09
N VAL A 187 60.43 -35.01 -7.18
CA VAL A 187 60.67 -36.44 -7.40
C VAL A 187 60.71 -36.70 -8.90
N CYS A 188 61.84 -37.23 -9.36
CA CYS A 188 62.16 -37.53 -10.74
C CYS A 188 62.85 -38.90 -10.85
N ILE A 189 63.27 -39.28 -12.06
CA ILE A 189 63.83 -40.62 -12.32
C ILE A 189 65.09 -40.96 -11.48
N HIS A 190 65.80 -39.94 -10.97
CA HIS A 190 67.06 -40.12 -10.24
C HIS A 190 66.88 -40.29 -8.72
N ASN A 191 65.74 -39.92 -8.13
CA ASN A 191 65.54 -39.89 -6.68
C ASN A 191 64.25 -40.58 -6.20
N TRP A 192 63.42 -41.14 -7.08
CA TRP A 192 62.16 -41.76 -6.68
C TRP A 192 62.32 -43.03 -5.82
N GLU A 193 63.51 -43.64 -5.78
CA GLU A 193 63.85 -44.77 -4.90
C GLU A 193 64.61 -44.34 -3.63
N GLU A 194 64.91 -43.04 -3.46
CA GLU A 194 65.72 -42.56 -2.35
C GLU A 194 64.92 -42.57 -1.03
N ASN A 195 65.49 -43.18 0.01
CA ASN A 195 64.96 -43.07 1.37
C ASN A 195 65.47 -41.79 2.04
N MET A 196 64.57 -40.87 2.33
CA MET A 196 64.88 -39.57 2.92
C MET A 196 64.51 -39.46 4.41
N VAL A 197 63.94 -40.50 5.03
CA VAL A 197 63.34 -40.45 6.37
C VAL A 197 64.31 -39.90 7.43
N ASP A 198 65.51 -40.48 7.53
CA ASP A 198 66.49 -40.10 8.56
C ASP A 198 66.93 -38.64 8.45
N MET A 199 67.12 -38.15 7.22
CA MET A 199 67.56 -36.78 6.97
C MET A 199 66.45 -35.78 7.23
N ILE A 200 65.21 -36.10 6.84
CA ILE A 200 64.04 -35.25 7.08
C ILE A 200 63.76 -35.13 8.58
N GLN A 201 63.83 -36.24 9.33
CA GLN A 201 63.69 -36.20 10.79
C GLN A 201 64.77 -35.35 11.46
N LYS A 202 66.02 -35.40 10.97
CA LYS A 202 67.11 -34.54 11.47
C LYS A 202 66.89 -33.06 11.12
N LEU A 203 66.33 -32.77 9.96
CA LEU A 203 66.04 -31.39 9.54
C LEU A 203 64.83 -30.81 10.28
N ASP A 204 63.84 -31.66 10.56
CA ASP A 204 62.56 -31.31 11.20
C ASP A 204 61.92 -30.07 10.55
N PRO A 205 61.62 -30.11 9.24
CA PRO A 205 60.91 -29.03 8.60
C PRO A 205 59.46 -29.01 9.08
N PHE A 206 58.90 -27.82 9.35
CA PHE A 206 57.47 -27.74 9.71
C PHE A 206 56.56 -28.22 8.56
N ARG A 207 57.08 -28.15 7.32
CA ARG A 207 56.41 -28.66 6.13
C ARG A 207 57.43 -29.10 5.08
N TRP A 208 57.22 -30.30 4.55
CA TRP A 208 57.98 -30.89 3.45
C TRP A 208 57.04 -31.12 2.26
N LYS A 209 57.20 -30.31 1.21
CA LYS A 209 56.44 -30.47 -0.03
C LYS A 209 57.17 -31.35 -1.01
N VAL A 210 56.48 -32.37 -1.50
CA VAL A 210 57.02 -33.36 -2.42
C VAL A 210 56.23 -33.29 -3.72
N PHE A 211 56.87 -32.81 -4.77
CA PHE A 211 56.27 -32.59 -6.08
C PHE A 211 56.64 -33.73 -7.01
N GLN A 212 55.69 -34.23 -7.80
CA GLN A 212 56.03 -35.03 -8.97
C GLN A 212 56.66 -34.11 -10.03
N VAL A 213 57.70 -34.56 -10.74
CA VAL A 213 58.30 -33.78 -11.83
C VAL A 213 57.27 -33.44 -12.91
N LEU A 214 57.24 -32.16 -13.33
CA LEU A 214 56.28 -31.63 -14.30
C LEU A 214 56.96 -31.25 -15.62
N TYR A 215 56.34 -31.68 -16.72
CA TYR A 215 56.67 -31.23 -18.07
C TYR A 215 55.83 -30.00 -18.42
N VAL A 216 56.48 -28.91 -18.83
CA VAL A 216 55.84 -27.65 -19.24
C VAL A 216 56.40 -27.22 -20.59
N GLU A 217 55.52 -27.20 -21.59
CA GLU A 217 55.85 -26.79 -22.95
C GLU A 217 56.27 -25.32 -23.00
N GLY A 218 57.33 -25.03 -23.74
CA GLY A 218 58.00 -23.73 -23.79
C GLY A 218 58.95 -23.42 -22.62
N GLU A 219 59.01 -24.23 -21.56
CA GLU A 219 59.94 -24.04 -20.43
C GLU A 219 61.01 -25.15 -20.38
N ASN A 220 60.59 -26.41 -20.34
CA ASN A 220 61.51 -27.55 -20.18
C ASN A 220 61.31 -28.66 -21.24
N ASP A 221 60.97 -28.25 -22.45
CA ASP A 221 60.69 -29.10 -23.62
C ASP A 221 61.75 -29.05 -24.72
N ALA A 222 62.87 -28.37 -24.49
CA ALA A 222 63.93 -28.23 -25.49
C ALA A 222 64.51 -29.60 -25.90
N GLN A 223 64.97 -29.70 -27.15
CA GLN A 223 65.68 -30.90 -27.61
C GLN A 223 67.07 -30.97 -26.99
N ASP A 224 67.64 -32.17 -26.84
CA ASP A 224 68.99 -32.33 -26.26
C ASP A 224 70.07 -31.55 -27.04
N LYS A 225 69.88 -31.41 -28.36
CA LYS A 225 70.72 -30.56 -29.22
C LYS A 225 70.65 -29.07 -28.82
N ASP A 226 69.49 -28.58 -28.45
CA ASP A 226 69.29 -27.19 -28.01
C ASP A 226 69.87 -26.95 -26.61
N VAL A 227 69.74 -27.93 -25.71
CA VAL A 227 70.29 -27.85 -24.34
C VAL A 227 71.82 -27.82 -24.36
N SER A 228 72.45 -28.56 -25.27
CA SER A 228 73.91 -28.52 -25.44
C SER A 228 74.43 -27.20 -26.03
N LEU A 229 73.62 -26.49 -26.83
CA LEU A 229 73.95 -25.19 -27.43
C LEU A 229 73.68 -24.02 -26.49
N ASP A 230 72.57 -24.04 -25.75
CA ASP A 230 72.19 -23.01 -24.79
C ASP A 230 71.85 -23.62 -23.43
N LYS A 231 72.78 -23.47 -22.49
CA LYS A 231 72.64 -23.91 -21.10
C LYS A 231 71.52 -23.22 -20.32
N ARG A 232 70.73 -22.31 -20.92
CA ARG A 232 69.50 -21.76 -20.31
C ARG A 232 68.25 -22.57 -20.66
N LYS A 233 68.29 -23.36 -21.74
CA LYS A 233 67.21 -24.26 -22.13
C LYS A 233 67.24 -25.57 -21.32
N ARG A 234 66.09 -26.22 -21.15
CA ARG A 234 65.92 -27.41 -20.29
C ARG A 234 65.14 -28.51 -21.01
N ASN A 235 65.42 -29.77 -20.65
CA ASN A 235 64.69 -30.93 -21.13
C ASN A 235 64.29 -31.83 -19.95
N ALA A 236 63.00 -31.84 -19.61
CA ALA A 236 62.45 -32.66 -18.53
C ALA A 236 62.00 -34.06 -18.97
N LYS A 237 61.94 -34.36 -20.28
CA LYS A 237 61.37 -35.64 -20.79
C LYS A 237 62.07 -36.86 -20.21
N ASN A 238 63.39 -36.79 -20.09
CA ASN A 238 64.22 -37.89 -19.60
C ASN A 238 64.19 -38.04 -18.07
N LEU A 239 63.49 -37.15 -17.37
CA LEU A 239 63.40 -37.13 -15.90
C LEU A 239 62.02 -37.55 -15.39
N LEU A 240 61.04 -37.71 -16.27
CA LEU A 240 59.65 -38.02 -15.92
C LEU A 240 59.53 -39.39 -15.22
N ILE A 241 58.62 -39.45 -14.25
CA ILE A 241 58.24 -40.67 -13.55
C ILE A 241 56.75 -40.91 -13.69
N SER A 242 56.36 -42.18 -13.67
CA SER A 242 54.95 -42.57 -13.64
C SER A 242 54.29 -42.24 -12.30
N ASP A 243 52.97 -42.08 -12.30
CA ASP A 243 52.20 -41.89 -11.07
C ASP A 243 52.37 -43.05 -10.08
N LYS A 244 52.65 -44.27 -10.58
CA LYS A 244 52.96 -45.44 -9.74
C LYS A 244 54.28 -45.26 -8.99
N GLN A 245 55.32 -44.79 -9.67
CA GLN A 245 56.62 -44.50 -9.04
C GLN A 245 56.50 -43.36 -8.03
N PHE A 246 55.74 -42.32 -8.35
CA PHE A 246 55.48 -41.23 -7.40
C PHE A 246 54.73 -41.71 -6.15
N ARG A 247 53.72 -42.58 -6.31
CA ARG A 247 53.00 -43.20 -5.18
C ARG A 247 53.93 -44.05 -4.33
N ALA A 248 54.82 -44.85 -4.93
CA ALA A 248 55.80 -45.64 -4.18
C ALA A 248 56.69 -44.76 -3.28
N PHE A 249 57.17 -43.62 -3.81
CA PHE A 249 57.91 -42.64 -3.00
C PHE A 249 57.04 -42.06 -1.86
N CYS A 250 55.76 -41.77 -2.13
CA CYS A 250 54.85 -41.26 -1.11
C CYS A 250 54.58 -42.28 -0.01
N ASP A 251 54.31 -43.54 -0.37
CA ASP A 251 54.00 -44.61 0.59
C ASP A 251 55.14 -44.84 1.58
N GLN A 252 56.38 -44.67 1.12
CA GLN A 252 57.58 -44.78 1.94
C GLN A 252 57.72 -43.64 2.97
N HIS A 253 57.18 -42.45 2.71
CA HIS A 253 57.47 -41.23 3.48
C HIS A 253 56.22 -40.57 4.14
N GLN A 254 55.01 -41.01 3.80
CA GLN A 254 53.75 -40.41 4.28
C GLN A 254 53.54 -40.45 5.79
N HIS A 255 54.27 -41.33 6.49
CA HIS A 255 54.21 -41.45 7.94
C HIS A 255 54.87 -40.26 8.68
N LEU A 256 55.61 -39.40 7.97
CA LEU A 256 56.22 -38.20 8.53
C LEU A 256 55.20 -37.06 8.60
N ASN A 257 55.04 -36.46 9.78
CA ASN A 257 54.05 -35.41 10.04
C ASN A 257 54.16 -34.19 9.11
N SER A 258 55.38 -33.87 8.65
CA SER A 258 55.64 -32.74 7.75
C SER A 258 55.31 -33.01 6.28
N PHE A 259 55.05 -34.27 5.90
CA PHE A 259 54.97 -34.72 4.50
C PHE A 259 53.70 -34.23 3.79
N VAL A 260 53.86 -33.59 2.62
CA VAL A 260 52.76 -33.10 1.79
C VAL A 260 53.03 -33.44 0.32
N PRO A 261 52.37 -34.47 -0.24
CA PRO A 261 52.56 -34.88 -1.64
C PRO A 261 51.73 -34.02 -2.60
N GLU A 262 52.30 -33.69 -3.76
CA GLU A 262 51.67 -32.93 -4.84
C GLU A 262 51.91 -33.63 -6.19
N PRO A 263 50.99 -34.52 -6.63
CA PRO A 263 51.06 -35.14 -7.95
C PRO A 263 50.72 -34.13 -9.07
N ASN A 264 51.10 -34.47 -10.30
CA ASN A 264 50.90 -33.60 -11.47
C ASN A 264 49.43 -33.25 -11.72
N SER A 265 48.50 -34.16 -11.40
CA SER A 265 47.05 -33.97 -11.53
C SER A 265 46.48 -32.82 -10.69
N VAL A 266 47.20 -32.39 -9.64
CA VAL A 266 46.78 -31.33 -8.72
C VAL A 266 47.65 -30.08 -8.87
N MET A 267 48.92 -30.23 -9.28
CA MET A 267 49.88 -29.14 -9.30
C MET A 267 49.65 -28.12 -10.43
N ALA A 268 49.32 -28.57 -11.65
CA ALA A 268 49.40 -27.73 -12.85
C ALA A 268 48.45 -26.51 -12.85
N SER A 269 47.28 -26.60 -12.22
CA SER A 269 46.25 -25.55 -12.24
C SER A 269 46.01 -24.86 -10.88
N SER A 270 46.68 -25.29 -9.80
CA SER A 270 46.36 -24.91 -8.43
C SER A 270 47.28 -23.83 -7.84
N TYR A 271 48.27 -23.36 -8.59
CA TYR A 271 49.17 -22.28 -8.20
C TYR A 271 48.85 -21.03 -9.00
N LEU A 272 48.69 -19.91 -8.30
CA LEU A 272 48.64 -18.61 -8.94
C LEU A 272 50.07 -18.06 -9.03
N LEU A 273 50.62 -18.07 -10.24
CA LEU A 273 51.98 -17.66 -10.56
C LEU A 273 51.95 -16.28 -11.21
N LEU A 274 52.79 -15.36 -10.72
CA LEU A 274 52.96 -14.03 -11.25
C LEU A 274 54.41 -13.89 -11.72
N ASP A 275 54.63 -13.55 -12.99
CA ASP A 275 55.96 -13.49 -13.61
C ASP A 275 56.68 -12.16 -13.37
N GLU A 276 57.87 -12.00 -13.97
CA GLU A 276 58.73 -10.82 -13.81
C GLU A 276 58.12 -9.50 -14.32
N TYR A 277 57.10 -9.56 -15.19
CA TYR A 277 56.34 -8.42 -15.73
C TYR A 277 55.03 -8.15 -14.98
N LEU A 278 54.77 -8.89 -13.89
CA LEU A 278 53.53 -8.87 -13.13
C LEU A 278 52.32 -9.35 -13.97
N CYS A 279 52.54 -10.32 -14.86
CA CYS A 279 51.52 -11.06 -15.59
C CYS A 279 51.23 -12.39 -14.89
N PHE A 280 49.99 -12.85 -14.89
CA PHE A 280 49.66 -14.19 -14.41
C PHE A 280 50.04 -15.25 -15.44
N LEU A 281 50.55 -16.39 -14.96
CA LEU A 281 50.88 -17.55 -15.78
C LEU A 281 49.94 -18.71 -15.51
N ASP A 282 49.41 -19.31 -16.57
CA ASP A 282 48.72 -20.60 -16.56
C ASP A 282 49.66 -21.66 -17.14
N LYS A 283 50.07 -22.59 -16.27
CA LYS A 283 50.95 -23.72 -16.58
C LYS A 283 50.20 -25.05 -16.52
N GLY A 284 48.90 -25.04 -16.82
CA GLY A 284 48.03 -26.21 -16.90
C GLY A 284 48.49 -27.25 -17.92
N SER A 285 47.60 -28.19 -18.29
CA SER A 285 47.90 -29.23 -19.26
C SER A 285 47.96 -28.67 -20.69
N GLY A 286 49.10 -28.07 -21.07
CA GLY A 286 49.38 -27.53 -22.41
C GLY A 286 50.50 -26.47 -22.44
N ALA A 287 50.54 -25.70 -23.53
CA ALA A 287 51.46 -24.56 -23.68
C ALA A 287 51.20 -23.46 -22.64
N GLU A 288 52.28 -22.90 -22.08
CA GLU A 288 52.24 -21.77 -21.12
C GLU A 288 51.42 -20.61 -21.69
N LYS A 289 50.37 -20.18 -20.97
CA LYS A 289 49.60 -18.98 -21.29
C LYS A 289 49.92 -17.86 -20.30
N GLN A 290 50.13 -16.66 -20.83
CA GLN A 290 50.47 -15.46 -20.06
C GLN A 290 49.35 -14.43 -20.21
N SER A 291 48.86 -13.86 -19.09
CA SER A 291 47.91 -12.74 -19.11
C SER A 291 48.59 -11.42 -19.49
N ARG A 292 47.81 -10.37 -19.70
CA ARG A 292 48.33 -8.99 -19.64
C ARG A 292 48.76 -8.64 -18.21
N SER A 293 49.65 -7.65 -18.07
CA SER A 293 50.17 -7.22 -16.76
C SER A 293 49.06 -6.65 -15.89
N ILE A 294 49.07 -7.01 -14.60
CA ILE A 294 48.12 -6.45 -13.63
C ILE A 294 48.26 -4.93 -13.49
N LEU A 295 49.41 -4.35 -13.87
CA LEU A 295 49.62 -2.90 -13.86
C LEU A 295 48.79 -2.18 -14.92
N ASP A 296 48.51 -2.85 -16.04
CA ASP A 296 47.81 -2.28 -17.20
C ASP A 296 46.30 -2.53 -17.12
N VAL A 297 45.91 -3.77 -16.82
CA VAL A 297 44.51 -4.20 -16.89
C VAL A 297 43.84 -4.38 -15.52
N GLY A 298 44.62 -4.36 -14.44
CA GLY A 298 44.15 -4.68 -13.09
C GLY A 298 44.01 -6.18 -12.84
N VAL A 299 43.99 -6.57 -11.56
CA VAL A 299 44.09 -7.97 -11.12
C VAL A 299 42.92 -8.83 -11.62
N GLN A 300 41.68 -8.34 -11.54
CA GLN A 300 40.51 -9.14 -11.90
C GLN A 300 40.41 -9.44 -13.40
N LYS A 301 40.78 -8.48 -14.26
CA LYS A 301 40.81 -8.71 -15.71
C LYS A 301 41.93 -9.68 -16.09
N ALA A 302 43.12 -9.51 -15.51
CA ALA A 302 44.24 -10.43 -15.72
C ALA A 302 43.90 -11.86 -15.26
N LEU A 303 43.22 -12.02 -14.12
CA LEU A 303 42.73 -13.33 -13.65
C LEU A 303 41.66 -13.93 -14.56
N GLY A 304 40.86 -13.11 -15.27
CA GLY A 304 39.88 -13.60 -16.24
C GLY A 304 40.49 -14.08 -17.56
N GLU A 305 41.75 -13.75 -17.84
CA GLU A 305 42.48 -14.18 -19.05
C GLU A 305 43.17 -15.55 -18.87
N ILE A 306 43.27 -16.05 -17.63
CA ILE A 306 43.92 -17.32 -17.29
C ILE A 306 42.97 -18.25 -16.53
N TYR A 307 43.25 -19.56 -16.58
CA TYR A 307 42.51 -20.54 -15.79
C TYR A 307 43.22 -20.79 -14.45
N TRP A 308 42.52 -20.58 -13.32
CA TRP A 308 43.01 -20.93 -11.99
C TRP A 308 41.99 -21.80 -11.24
N ASP A 309 42.43 -22.98 -10.82
CA ASP A 309 41.60 -23.96 -10.13
C ASP A 309 41.65 -23.75 -8.60
N GLN A 310 40.72 -22.94 -8.10
CA GLN A 310 40.57 -22.64 -6.68
C GLN A 310 40.17 -23.88 -5.85
N GLU A 311 39.48 -24.84 -6.45
CA GLU A 311 39.07 -26.08 -5.79
C GLU A 311 40.28 -26.99 -5.57
N ALA A 312 41.13 -27.13 -6.59
CA ALA A 312 42.42 -27.81 -6.46
C ALA A 312 43.36 -27.11 -5.46
N PHE A 313 43.36 -25.76 -5.42
CA PHE A 313 44.10 -24.99 -4.40
C PHE A 313 43.65 -25.30 -2.96
N SER A 314 42.35 -25.50 -2.74
CA SER A 314 41.82 -25.83 -1.41
C SER A 314 42.10 -27.30 -1.06
N LYS A 315 41.83 -28.24 -1.98
CA LYS A 315 42.03 -29.69 -1.79
C LYS A 315 43.48 -30.05 -1.48
N ARG A 316 44.47 -29.32 -2.01
CA ARG A 316 45.90 -29.56 -1.75
C ARG A 316 46.43 -28.99 -0.43
N GLY A 317 45.56 -28.50 0.46
CA GLY A 317 45.98 -27.85 1.71
C GLY A 317 46.75 -26.55 1.44
N GLY A 318 46.29 -25.77 0.46
CA GLY A 318 46.84 -24.45 0.13
C GLY A 318 46.68 -23.44 1.26
N MET A 319 45.64 -23.61 2.09
CA MET A 319 45.40 -22.91 3.35
C MET A 319 46.00 -23.70 4.52
N TYR A 320 46.88 -23.07 5.30
CA TYR A 320 47.54 -23.68 6.46
C TYR A 320 48.08 -22.59 7.40
N ASP A 321 48.48 -22.94 8.62
CA ASP A 321 49.12 -21.96 9.51
C ASP A 321 50.51 -21.55 8.99
N TRP A 322 50.53 -20.39 8.35
CA TRP A 322 51.67 -19.80 7.66
C TRP A 322 52.24 -18.56 8.38
N THR A 323 51.76 -18.27 9.61
CA THR A 323 52.19 -17.12 10.43
C THR A 323 53.25 -17.54 11.45
N LYS A 324 54.19 -16.65 11.76
CA LYS A 324 55.29 -16.90 12.71
C LYS A 324 54.86 -16.94 14.18
N ASP A 325 53.80 -16.21 14.56
CA ASP A 325 53.45 -15.93 15.97
C ASP A 325 52.75 -17.09 16.72
N ALA A 326 52.52 -18.23 16.07
CA ALA A 326 51.79 -19.36 16.67
C ALA A 326 52.68 -20.42 17.34
N VAL A 327 54.01 -20.27 17.36
CA VAL A 327 54.92 -21.26 17.95
C VAL A 327 55.80 -20.61 18.99
N GLY A 328 55.25 -20.41 20.18
CA GLY A 328 56.04 -19.91 21.30
C GLY A 328 55.26 -19.15 22.35
N GLU A 329 54.08 -19.62 22.76
CA GLU A 329 53.52 -19.28 24.06
C GLU A 329 52.39 -20.26 24.37
N LYS A 330 52.63 -21.14 25.35
CA LYS A 330 51.58 -21.40 26.34
C LYS A 330 51.36 -20.05 27.03
N SER A 331 50.57 -19.18 26.43
CA SER A 331 50.07 -18.02 27.12
C SER A 331 48.97 -18.53 28.04
N GLU A 332 49.36 -18.75 29.29
CA GLU A 332 48.55 -18.26 30.40
C GLU A 332 48.42 -16.74 30.22
N GLY A 333 47.57 -16.35 29.27
CA GLY A 333 47.27 -14.97 28.91
C GLY A 333 45.85 -14.69 29.37
N ALA A 334 45.76 -14.07 30.54
CA ALA A 334 44.59 -13.47 31.16
C ALA A 334 43.38 -13.35 30.23
N CYS A 335 42.43 -14.28 30.38
CA CYS A 335 41.09 -14.07 29.87
C CYS A 335 40.51 -12.90 30.67
N SER A 336 40.47 -11.72 30.06
CA SER A 336 39.60 -10.67 30.59
C SER A 336 38.18 -11.25 30.56
N LEU A 337 37.44 -11.13 31.67
CA LEU A 337 36.07 -11.65 31.84
C LEU A 337 35.10 -11.23 30.71
N ALA A 338 35.48 -10.26 29.88
CA ALA A 338 34.73 -9.76 28.74
C ALA A 338 34.82 -10.66 27.49
N ASP A 339 35.99 -11.24 27.18
CA ASP A 339 36.18 -12.06 25.96
C ASP A 339 35.49 -13.42 26.06
N GLU A 340 35.46 -14.02 27.25
CA GLU A 340 34.74 -15.27 27.50
C GLU A 340 33.21 -15.08 27.36
N LYS A 341 32.68 -13.97 27.90
CA LYS A 341 31.26 -13.60 27.77
C LYS A 341 30.87 -13.30 26.33
N LEU A 342 31.72 -12.61 25.56
CA LEU A 342 31.47 -12.30 24.16
C LEU A 342 31.46 -13.57 23.29
N SER A 343 32.39 -14.50 23.53
CA SER A 343 32.43 -15.81 22.85
C SER A 343 31.20 -16.67 23.12
N CYS A 344 30.63 -16.56 24.34
CA CYS A 344 29.42 -17.28 24.73
C CYS A 344 28.17 -16.70 24.06
N LEU A 345 28.04 -15.36 24.02
CA LEU A 345 26.95 -14.68 23.32
C LEU A 345 27.00 -14.89 21.79
N LEU A 346 28.19 -14.97 21.21
CA LEU A 346 28.39 -15.29 19.79
C LEU A 346 27.81 -16.65 19.39
N ARG A 347 27.71 -17.61 20.32
CA ARG A 347 27.07 -18.91 20.06
C ARG A 347 25.55 -18.83 19.99
N TRP A 348 24.93 -17.82 20.60
CA TRP A 348 23.48 -17.58 20.60
C TRP A 348 23.04 -16.48 19.62
N LYS A 349 23.95 -16.00 18.77
CA LYS A 349 23.72 -14.86 17.88
C LYS A 349 22.50 -15.01 16.97
N TRP A 350 22.19 -16.23 16.52
CA TRP A 350 21.05 -16.48 15.65
C TRP A 350 19.75 -16.42 16.43
N GLU A 351 19.68 -17.06 17.59
CA GLU A 351 18.50 -17.02 18.47
C GLU A 351 18.19 -15.59 18.93
N LEU A 352 19.22 -14.81 19.28
CA LEU A 352 19.06 -13.40 19.64
C LEU A 352 18.60 -12.55 18.46
N LEU A 353 19.11 -12.82 17.24
CA LEU A 353 18.68 -12.12 16.02
C LEU A 353 17.22 -12.43 15.67
N TRP A 354 16.80 -13.70 15.76
CA TRP A 354 15.42 -14.10 15.51
C TRP A 354 14.46 -13.55 16.57
N MET A 355 14.87 -13.53 17.84
CA MET A 355 14.08 -12.89 18.90
C MET A 355 13.95 -11.37 18.69
N PHE A 356 15.02 -10.70 18.26
CA PHE A 356 14.96 -9.30 17.90
C PHE A 356 14.00 -9.04 16.73
N LEU A 357 14.04 -9.90 15.70
CA LEU A 357 13.11 -9.82 14.57
C LEU A 357 11.64 -10.04 15.01
N SER A 358 11.41 -10.95 15.96
CA SER A 358 10.07 -11.18 16.51
C SER A 358 9.52 -9.96 17.25
N LEU A 359 10.34 -9.36 18.12
CA LEU A 359 10.00 -8.16 18.90
C LEU A 359 9.75 -6.94 18.01
N THR A 360 10.60 -6.72 17.01
CA THR A 360 10.47 -5.59 16.07
C THR A 360 9.25 -5.74 15.17
N SER A 361 8.95 -6.96 14.71
CA SER A 361 7.73 -7.24 13.93
C SER A 361 6.47 -6.96 14.76
N LEU A 362 6.41 -7.42 16.01
CA LEU A 362 5.28 -7.14 16.91
C LEU A 362 5.16 -5.64 17.20
N ALA A 363 6.26 -4.95 17.51
CA ALA A 363 6.24 -3.50 17.74
C ALA A 363 5.74 -2.72 16.51
N THR A 364 6.10 -3.16 15.31
CA THR A 364 5.63 -2.57 14.05
C THR A 364 4.13 -2.78 13.86
N SER A 365 3.60 -3.98 14.16
CA SER A 365 2.15 -4.24 14.16
C SER A 365 1.41 -3.30 15.13
N ILE A 366 1.92 -3.14 16.35
CA ILE A 366 1.32 -2.26 17.37
C ILE A 366 1.33 -0.81 16.90
N ALA A 367 2.43 -0.33 16.33
CA ALA A 367 2.54 1.02 15.81
C ALA A 367 1.60 1.26 14.62
N LEU A 368 1.48 0.29 13.71
CA LEU A 368 0.57 0.37 12.56
C LEU A 368 -0.89 0.45 13.04
N LEU A 369 -1.27 -0.42 13.99
CA LEU A 369 -2.58 -0.41 14.62
C LEU A 369 -2.84 0.95 15.29
N ALA A 370 -1.95 1.43 16.16
CA ALA A 370 -2.10 2.71 16.85
C ALA A 370 -2.34 3.90 15.90
N VAL A 371 -1.71 3.89 14.73
CA VAL A 371 -1.87 4.97 13.73
C VAL A 371 -3.21 4.90 13.00
N GLN A 372 -3.73 3.69 12.79
CA GLN A 372 -4.94 3.45 11.99
C GLN A 372 -6.24 3.43 12.82
N ASP A 373 -6.14 3.42 14.15
CA ASP A 373 -7.33 3.47 15.04
C ASP A 373 -8.15 4.74 14.78
N GLY A 374 -9.45 4.57 14.54
CA GLY A 374 -10.37 5.68 14.26
C GLY A 374 -10.19 6.34 12.87
N ARG A 375 -9.39 5.78 11.96
CA ARG A 375 -9.27 6.28 10.58
C ARG A 375 -10.32 5.68 9.65
N ARG A 376 -10.72 6.45 8.63
CA ARG A 376 -11.61 5.99 7.55
C ARG A 376 -10.93 4.89 6.72
N LEU A 377 -11.71 3.91 6.29
CA LEU A 377 -11.24 2.77 5.48
C LEU A 377 -10.68 3.22 4.11
N ASP A 378 -11.28 4.25 3.50
CA ASP A 378 -10.86 4.83 2.23
C ASP A 378 -9.52 5.59 2.30
N SER A 379 -9.10 6.02 3.51
CA SER A 379 -7.79 6.65 3.71
C SER A 379 -6.61 5.68 3.51
N TRP A 380 -6.89 4.38 3.46
CA TRP A 380 -5.90 3.34 3.21
C TRP A 380 -5.65 3.16 1.72
N THR A 381 -4.51 3.65 1.23
CA THR A 381 -4.14 3.62 -0.20
C THR A 381 -3.10 2.57 -0.57
N ALA A 382 -2.68 1.72 0.38
CA ALA A 382 -1.68 0.69 0.10
C ALA A 382 -2.26 -0.51 -0.65
N PHE A 383 -1.41 -1.20 -1.43
CA PHE A 383 -1.82 -2.32 -2.30
C PHE A 383 -2.48 -3.49 -1.56
N PHE A 384 -1.97 -3.86 -0.37
CA PHE A 384 -2.57 -4.90 0.46
C PHE A 384 -3.45 -4.30 1.56
N THR A 385 -4.46 -5.03 1.99
CA THR A 385 -5.33 -4.60 3.10
C THR A 385 -4.57 -4.53 4.42
N LEU A 386 -5.05 -3.71 5.36
CA LEU A 386 -4.49 -3.64 6.72
C LEU A 386 -4.41 -5.02 7.39
N ASN A 387 -5.45 -5.85 7.22
CA ASN A 387 -5.48 -7.23 7.72
C ASN A 387 -4.35 -8.08 7.13
N THR A 388 -4.10 -7.97 5.82
CA THR A 388 -3.01 -8.69 5.16
C THR A 388 -1.65 -8.30 5.75
N PHE A 389 -1.42 -7.01 6.00
CA PHE A 389 -0.16 -6.56 6.62
C PHE A 389 0.05 -7.09 8.02
N ILE A 390 -0.99 -7.01 8.86
CA ILE A 390 -0.94 -7.55 10.21
C ILE A 390 -0.74 -9.07 10.19
N SER A 391 -1.36 -9.80 9.26
CA SER A 391 -1.15 -11.25 9.11
C SER A 391 0.29 -11.60 8.78
N ILE A 392 0.93 -10.88 7.85
CA ILE A 392 2.33 -11.11 7.47
C ILE A 392 3.26 -10.84 8.66
N LEU A 393 3.09 -9.70 9.33
CA LEU A 393 3.90 -9.35 10.51
C LEU A 393 3.67 -10.32 11.68
N ALA A 394 2.43 -10.76 11.88
CA ALA A 394 2.09 -11.79 12.85
C ALA A 394 2.81 -13.11 12.56
N GLN A 395 2.80 -13.56 11.31
CA GLN A 395 3.43 -14.81 10.90
C GLN A 395 4.96 -14.75 11.04
N VAL A 396 5.58 -13.63 10.65
CA VAL A 396 7.03 -13.41 10.87
C VAL A 396 7.36 -13.41 12.36
N SER A 397 6.58 -12.71 13.18
CA SER A 397 6.79 -12.63 14.63
C SER A 397 6.65 -14.00 15.30
N ARG A 398 5.61 -14.76 14.94
CA ARG A 398 5.32 -16.12 15.45
C ARG A 398 6.42 -17.12 15.10
N THR A 399 6.84 -17.17 13.85
CA THR A 399 7.82 -18.17 13.36
C THR A 399 9.20 -17.95 13.95
N THR A 400 9.63 -16.69 14.03
CA THR A 400 10.93 -16.33 14.61
C THR A 400 10.97 -16.55 16.12
N LEU A 401 9.86 -16.31 16.81
CA LEU A 401 9.69 -16.65 18.23
C LEU A 401 9.74 -18.17 18.47
N ALA A 402 9.02 -18.95 17.64
CA ALA A 402 9.02 -20.40 17.72
C ALA A 402 10.44 -20.98 17.55
N PHE A 403 11.22 -20.45 16.62
CA PHE A 403 12.62 -20.86 16.41
C PHE A 403 13.50 -20.64 17.65
N GLY A 404 13.42 -19.45 18.27
CA GLY A 404 14.18 -19.14 19.48
C GLY A 404 13.83 -20.06 20.66
N ILE A 405 12.54 -20.39 20.81
CA ILE A 405 12.07 -21.27 21.88
C ILE A 405 12.43 -22.74 21.62
N SER A 406 12.36 -23.20 20.37
CA SER A 406 12.80 -24.56 19.97
C SER A 406 14.26 -24.80 20.34
N SER A 407 15.14 -23.89 19.95
CA SER A 407 16.57 -23.94 20.27
C SER A 407 16.81 -23.92 21.79
N SER A 408 16.03 -23.12 22.52
CA SER A 408 16.08 -23.05 23.98
C SER A 408 15.63 -24.36 24.65
N LEU A 409 14.57 -25.00 24.16
CA LEU A 409 14.12 -26.33 24.61
C LEU A 409 15.18 -27.41 24.36
N GLY A 410 15.80 -27.39 23.17
CA GLY A 410 16.89 -28.28 22.82
C GLY A 410 18.09 -28.13 23.77
N GLN A 411 18.40 -26.91 24.20
CA GLN A 411 19.45 -26.67 25.19
C GLN A 411 19.02 -27.05 26.62
N ALA A 412 17.77 -26.78 27.00
CA ALA A 412 17.24 -27.10 28.33
C ALA A 412 17.34 -28.59 28.65
N LYS A 413 17.23 -29.46 27.63
CA LYS A 413 17.53 -30.89 27.71
C LYS A 413 18.89 -31.15 28.35
N TRP A 414 19.95 -30.52 27.83
CA TRP A 414 21.32 -30.70 28.32
C TRP A 414 21.53 -30.11 29.71
N ASN A 415 20.91 -28.96 30.02
CA ASN A 415 20.99 -28.34 31.34
C ASN A 415 20.42 -29.28 32.43
N ILE A 416 19.28 -29.93 32.18
CA ILE A 416 18.65 -30.85 33.14
C ILE A 416 19.49 -32.10 33.37
N PHE A 417 19.95 -32.75 32.30
CA PHE A 417 20.75 -33.98 32.41
C PHE A 417 22.16 -33.75 32.97
N SER A 418 22.64 -32.50 33.00
CA SER A 418 23.88 -32.13 33.69
C SER A 418 23.70 -31.93 35.19
N THR A 419 22.53 -31.46 35.64
CA THR A 419 22.25 -31.15 37.04
C THR A 419 21.65 -32.34 37.78
N GLY A 420 20.91 -33.22 37.09
CA GLY A 420 20.27 -34.42 37.66
C GLY A 420 20.28 -35.61 36.69
N SER A 421 19.78 -36.75 37.16
CA SER A 421 19.59 -37.97 36.36
C SER A 421 18.16 -38.06 35.83
N GLY A 422 17.98 -38.48 34.58
CA GLY A 422 16.67 -38.62 33.93
C GLY A 422 16.58 -39.86 33.04
N SER A 423 15.37 -40.35 32.77
CA SER A 423 15.16 -41.46 31.82
C SER A 423 15.46 -41.03 30.39
N LEU A 424 15.97 -41.94 29.54
CA LEU A 424 16.18 -41.68 28.12
C LEU A 424 14.89 -41.28 27.37
N VAL A 425 13.73 -41.76 27.81
CA VAL A 425 12.44 -41.31 27.25
C VAL A 425 12.16 -39.84 27.52
N LEU A 426 12.66 -39.31 28.65
CA LEU A 426 12.57 -37.87 28.91
C LEU A 426 13.51 -37.09 27.97
N PHE A 427 14.70 -37.62 27.66
CA PHE A 427 15.62 -37.01 26.71
C PHE A 427 15.02 -36.91 25.30
N ASP A 428 14.33 -37.96 24.85
CA ASP A 428 13.60 -37.97 23.57
C ASP A 428 12.39 -37.02 23.58
N ALA A 429 11.64 -36.96 24.68
CA ALA A 429 10.51 -36.04 24.82
C ALA A 429 10.89 -34.55 24.67
N PHE A 430 12.11 -34.16 25.07
CA PHE A 430 12.63 -32.82 24.83
C PHE A 430 12.90 -32.54 23.35
N ASP A 431 13.43 -33.54 22.64
CA ASP A 431 13.73 -33.46 21.20
C ASP A 431 12.46 -33.47 20.35
N GLU A 432 11.44 -34.22 20.77
CA GLU A 432 10.11 -34.20 20.17
C GLU A 432 9.39 -32.86 20.44
N ALA A 433 9.55 -32.29 21.64
CA ALA A 433 8.93 -31.02 22.01
C ALA A 433 9.46 -29.82 21.24
N SER A 434 10.75 -29.80 20.90
CA SER A 434 11.32 -28.70 20.12
C SER A 434 10.79 -28.71 18.68
N LYS A 435 10.46 -29.89 18.12
CA LYS A 435 9.91 -30.04 16.76
C LYS A 435 8.48 -29.54 16.58
N GLY A 436 7.73 -29.30 17.67
CA GLY A 436 6.41 -28.67 17.56
C GLY A 436 5.45 -28.89 18.72
N PRO A 437 4.17 -28.50 18.53
CA PRO A 437 3.15 -28.51 19.58
C PRO A 437 2.84 -29.89 20.15
N TRP A 438 2.86 -30.93 19.31
CA TRP A 438 2.51 -32.29 19.73
C TRP A 438 3.50 -32.86 20.74
N GLY A 439 4.80 -32.79 20.45
CA GLY A 439 5.84 -33.18 21.40
C GLY A 439 5.83 -32.32 22.66
N SER A 440 5.49 -31.03 22.53
CA SER A 440 5.36 -30.11 23.67
C SER A 440 4.26 -30.55 24.64
N VAL A 441 3.12 -31.06 24.15
CA VAL A 441 2.07 -31.65 25.00
C VAL A 441 2.62 -32.86 25.75
N GLY A 442 3.34 -33.75 25.06
CA GLY A 442 3.98 -34.91 25.66
C GLY A 442 4.97 -34.55 26.77
N LEU A 443 5.76 -33.48 26.58
CA LEU A 443 6.72 -32.98 27.56
C LEU A 443 6.03 -32.38 28.80
N VAL A 444 4.96 -31.59 28.62
CA VAL A 444 4.17 -31.02 29.74
C VAL A 444 3.56 -32.13 30.60
N CYS A 445 2.96 -33.15 29.98
CA CYS A 445 2.36 -34.28 30.69
C CYS A 445 3.39 -35.05 31.54
N ARG A 446 4.62 -35.21 31.03
CA ARG A 446 5.71 -35.92 31.74
C ARG A 446 6.31 -35.09 32.88
N LEU A 447 6.58 -33.80 32.65
CA LEU A 447 7.20 -32.92 33.64
C LEU A 447 6.22 -32.32 34.67
N ARG A 448 4.90 -32.47 34.47
CA ARG A 448 3.82 -32.02 35.37
C ARG A 448 3.95 -30.56 35.84
N LEU A 449 4.40 -29.66 34.95
CA LEU A 449 4.63 -28.22 35.20
C LEU A 449 5.66 -27.88 36.31
N ARG A 450 6.53 -28.82 36.69
CA ARG A 450 7.49 -28.62 37.80
C ARG A 450 8.82 -28.02 37.37
N HIS A 451 9.07 -27.89 36.07
CA HIS A 451 10.36 -27.44 35.54
C HIS A 451 10.17 -26.29 34.55
N ILE A 452 11.11 -25.34 34.50
CA ILE A 452 11.01 -24.16 33.61
C ILE A 452 10.92 -24.52 32.12
N ALA A 453 11.42 -25.69 31.73
CA ALA A 453 11.22 -26.27 30.41
C ALA A 453 9.73 -26.39 30.00
N THR A 454 8.81 -26.56 30.96
CA THR A 454 7.38 -26.60 30.66
C THR A 454 6.84 -25.24 30.22
N LEU A 455 7.48 -24.13 30.61
CA LEU A 455 7.14 -22.81 30.10
C LEU A 455 7.39 -22.74 28.59
N GLY A 456 8.56 -23.19 28.12
CA GLY A 456 8.88 -23.27 26.69
C GLY A 456 7.88 -24.11 25.90
N ALA A 457 7.50 -25.28 26.43
CA ALA A 457 6.51 -26.16 25.81
C ALA A 457 5.09 -25.54 25.77
N VAL A 458 4.66 -24.87 26.85
CA VAL A 458 3.37 -24.17 26.88
C VAL A 458 3.35 -23.02 25.87
N ILE A 459 4.46 -22.29 25.70
CA ILE A 459 4.56 -21.22 24.70
C ILE A 459 4.43 -21.80 23.28
N ILE A 460 5.12 -22.90 22.95
CA ILE A 460 4.99 -23.59 21.64
C ILE A 460 3.52 -23.98 21.35
N ILE A 461 2.78 -24.48 22.35
CA ILE A 461 1.37 -24.85 22.20
C ILE A 461 0.51 -23.60 21.97
N THR A 462 0.68 -22.56 22.79
CA THR A 462 -0.12 -21.34 22.73
C THR A 462 0.20 -20.45 21.52
N LEU A 463 1.38 -20.61 20.91
CA LEU A 463 1.75 -19.96 19.63
C LEU A 463 0.79 -20.29 18.48
N LEU A 464 0.02 -21.37 18.55
CA LEU A 464 -1.05 -21.68 17.59
C LEU A 464 -2.12 -20.58 17.52
N SER A 465 -2.37 -19.91 18.65
CA SER A 465 -3.36 -18.84 18.75
C SER A 465 -2.83 -17.46 18.34
N TYR A 466 -1.52 -17.30 18.13
CA TYR A 466 -0.88 -16.00 17.95
C TYR A 466 -1.47 -15.18 16.79
N GLU A 467 -1.65 -15.81 15.62
CA GLU A 467 -2.14 -15.15 14.41
C GLU A 467 -3.65 -14.83 14.46
N PRO A 468 -4.55 -15.77 14.85
CA PRO A 468 -5.97 -15.47 15.02
C PRO A 468 -6.25 -14.26 15.93
N PHE A 469 -5.51 -14.11 17.03
CA PHE A 469 -5.69 -12.99 17.96
C PHE A 469 -5.23 -11.65 17.36
N LEU A 470 -4.11 -11.63 16.62
CA LEU A 470 -3.68 -10.41 15.91
C LEU A 470 -4.68 -10.00 14.82
N GLN A 471 -5.25 -10.94 14.07
CA GLN A 471 -6.30 -10.62 13.09
C GLN A 471 -7.60 -10.14 13.76
N ALA A 472 -7.99 -10.75 14.88
CA ALA A 472 -9.17 -10.35 15.65
C ALA A 472 -9.07 -8.94 16.26
N THR A 473 -7.87 -8.35 16.28
CA THR A 473 -7.65 -7.00 16.79
C THR A 473 -8.31 -5.93 15.90
N ILE A 474 -8.52 -6.21 14.62
CA ILE A 474 -9.15 -5.29 13.67
C ILE A 474 -10.65 -5.56 13.58
N THR A 475 -11.46 -4.53 13.80
CA THR A 475 -12.90 -4.54 13.47
C THR A 475 -13.28 -3.25 12.75
N GLN A 476 -14.48 -3.21 12.19
CA GLN A 476 -14.98 -2.10 11.39
C GLN A 476 -16.34 -1.67 11.92
N TYR A 477 -16.58 -0.36 12.00
CA TYR A 477 -17.90 0.21 12.27
C TYR A 477 -18.24 1.27 11.22
N GLY A 478 -19.53 1.43 10.93
CA GLY A 478 -20.03 2.41 9.97
C GLY A 478 -20.62 3.62 10.67
N GLU A 479 -20.35 4.81 10.15
CA GLU A 479 -20.97 6.06 10.58
C GLU A 479 -21.42 6.85 9.33
N LEU A 480 -22.54 7.56 9.45
CA LEU A 480 -23.04 8.47 8.41
C LEU A 480 -22.20 9.74 8.46
N TYR A 481 -21.42 10.00 7.40
CA TYR A 481 -20.60 11.20 7.29
C TYR A 481 -21.25 12.17 6.30
N GLY A 482 -21.44 13.42 6.72
CA GLY A 482 -21.91 14.50 5.84
C GLY A 482 -20.74 15.04 5.03
N GLU A 483 -20.78 14.87 3.71
CA GLU A 483 -19.76 15.39 2.82
C GLU A 483 -20.31 16.60 2.06
N TYR A 484 -19.55 17.69 2.03
CA TYR A 484 -19.80 18.80 1.11
C TYR A 484 -19.41 18.28 -0.27
N SER A 485 -20.39 18.05 -1.13
CA SER A 485 -20.17 17.51 -2.47
C SER A 485 -19.23 18.42 -3.28
N GLY A 486 -18.00 17.98 -3.46
CA GLY A 486 -17.10 18.45 -4.52
C GLY A 486 -17.51 17.89 -5.88
N LEU A 487 -17.04 18.53 -6.96
CA LEU A 487 -17.41 18.35 -8.36
C LEU A 487 -17.92 16.94 -8.73
N GLY A 488 -19.22 16.81 -8.99
CA GLY A 488 -19.81 15.68 -9.73
C GLY A 488 -20.90 14.86 -9.02
N SER A 489 -21.22 15.11 -7.75
CA SER A 489 -22.31 14.44 -7.03
C SER A 489 -23.07 15.41 -6.12
N GLU A 490 -23.48 16.53 -6.71
CA GLU A 490 -24.18 17.59 -6.01
C GLU A 490 -25.63 17.16 -5.76
N ALA A 491 -26.02 17.10 -4.48
CA ALA A 491 -27.43 17.00 -4.14
C ALA A 491 -28.09 18.34 -4.50
N THR A 492 -29.14 18.30 -5.33
CA THR A 492 -29.86 19.49 -5.76
C THR A 492 -31.36 19.35 -5.54
N ILE A 493 -32.03 20.45 -5.23
CA ILE A 493 -33.49 20.54 -5.20
C ILE A 493 -33.94 21.81 -5.93
N GLY A 494 -35.07 21.72 -6.64
CA GLY A 494 -35.64 22.85 -7.38
C GLY A 494 -35.89 24.07 -6.49
N ARG A 495 -35.39 25.22 -6.92
CA ARG A 495 -35.56 26.53 -6.27
C ARG A 495 -35.76 27.60 -7.35
N ALA A 496 -36.77 28.43 -7.14
CA ALA A 496 -37.10 29.55 -8.03
C ALA A 496 -36.70 30.87 -7.37
N GLN A 497 -35.93 31.69 -8.07
CA GLN A 497 -35.66 33.09 -7.69
C GLN A 497 -36.40 34.09 -8.58
N LYS A 498 -36.81 33.64 -9.77
CA LYS A 498 -37.49 34.45 -10.78
C LYS A 498 -38.59 33.63 -11.44
N VAL A 499 -39.60 34.32 -11.96
CA VAL A 499 -40.63 33.73 -12.83
C VAL A 499 -40.22 33.97 -14.27
N ASP A 500 -40.23 32.92 -15.08
CA ASP A 500 -40.19 33.04 -16.54
C ASP A 500 -41.61 32.92 -17.09
N VAL A 501 -41.96 33.80 -18.03
CA VAL A 501 -43.27 33.84 -18.70
C VAL A 501 -43.15 33.84 -20.22
N GLY A 502 -42.04 33.34 -20.76
CA GLY A 502 -41.85 33.15 -22.19
C GLY A 502 -41.28 34.39 -22.90
N ILE A 503 -41.39 34.37 -24.24
CA ILE A 503 -40.66 35.28 -25.13
C ILE A 503 -41.57 36.44 -25.55
N PHE A 504 -41.06 37.67 -25.43
CA PHE A 504 -41.69 38.87 -25.98
C PHE A 504 -41.34 39.05 -27.47
N SER A 505 -42.37 39.18 -28.30
CA SER A 505 -42.29 39.38 -29.74
C SER A 505 -42.92 40.72 -30.11
N LYS A 506 -42.23 41.55 -30.89
CA LYS A 506 -42.82 42.79 -31.43
C LYS A 506 -43.73 42.44 -32.61
N LEU A 507 -45.04 42.72 -32.53
CA LEU A 507 -45.87 42.75 -33.73
C LEU A 507 -45.65 44.06 -34.48
N SER A 508 -45.54 43.95 -35.81
CA SER A 508 -45.38 45.07 -36.73
C SER A 508 -46.34 46.24 -36.44
N THR A 509 -45.90 47.47 -36.71
CA THR A 509 -46.67 48.72 -36.57
C THR A 509 -47.89 48.85 -37.50
N THR A 510 -48.25 47.81 -38.27
CA THR A 510 -49.19 47.94 -39.41
C THR A 510 -50.56 47.31 -39.22
N ASP A 511 -50.78 46.42 -38.23
CA ASP A 511 -52.00 45.56 -38.25
C ASP A 511 -53.09 45.88 -37.21
N ASN A 512 -52.94 46.94 -36.40
CA ASN A 512 -54.02 47.69 -35.71
C ASN A 512 -53.39 48.57 -34.60
N PRO A 513 -52.92 49.79 -34.92
CA PRO A 513 -52.45 50.70 -33.89
C PRO A 513 -53.63 51.24 -33.08
N ILE A 514 -53.53 51.21 -31.75
CA ILE A 514 -54.45 51.94 -30.88
C ILE A 514 -54.16 53.43 -31.07
N LEU A 515 -55.09 54.17 -31.67
CA LEU A 515 -55.02 55.63 -31.73
C LEU A 515 -55.27 56.17 -30.33
N THR A 516 -54.27 56.79 -29.72
CA THR A 516 -54.48 57.65 -28.56
C THR A 516 -55.08 58.98 -29.02
N ASP A 517 -55.81 59.69 -28.16
CA ASP A 517 -56.38 61.02 -28.47
C ASP A 517 -55.32 62.05 -28.93
N SER A 518 -54.03 61.75 -28.68
CA SER A 518 -52.84 62.51 -29.11
C SER A 518 -52.25 62.09 -30.47
N GLY A 519 -52.84 61.13 -31.19
CA GLY A 519 -52.38 60.72 -32.54
C GLY A 519 -51.07 59.93 -32.59
N ILE A 520 -50.61 59.36 -31.46
CA ILE A 520 -49.36 58.59 -31.38
C ILE A 520 -49.63 57.11 -31.68
N LEU A 521 -48.94 56.56 -32.69
CA LEU A 521 -48.95 55.14 -33.06
C LEU A 521 -48.02 54.35 -32.12
N LEU A 522 -48.58 53.56 -31.21
CA LEU A 522 -47.81 52.69 -30.32
C LEU A 522 -47.55 51.32 -30.97
N PRO A 523 -46.31 50.77 -30.90
CA PRO A 523 -46.04 49.41 -31.35
C PRO A 523 -46.81 48.40 -30.48
N THR A 524 -47.44 47.42 -31.12
CA THR A 524 -48.11 46.28 -30.46
C THR A 524 -47.08 45.19 -30.18
N TRP A 525 -47.06 44.68 -28.96
CA TRP A 525 -46.20 43.55 -28.57
C TRP A 525 -47.09 42.34 -28.27
N SER A 526 -46.69 41.14 -28.68
CA SER A 526 -47.27 39.89 -28.19
C SER A 526 -46.26 39.16 -27.33
N MET A 527 -46.72 38.64 -26.20
CA MET A 527 -45.96 37.67 -25.43
C MET A 527 -46.45 36.28 -25.79
N GLN A 528 -45.52 35.37 -26.09
CA GLN A 528 -45.87 33.97 -26.23
C GLN A 528 -45.96 33.36 -24.83
N ALA A 529 -47.13 32.78 -24.49
CA ALA A 529 -47.30 32.10 -23.22
C ALA A 529 -46.30 30.92 -23.09
N ASP A 530 -45.74 30.77 -21.91
CA ASP A 530 -45.03 29.58 -21.48
C ASP A 530 -46.06 28.47 -21.33
N TYR A 531 -46.11 27.60 -22.33
CA TYR A 531 -47.02 26.47 -22.33
C TYR A 531 -46.87 25.59 -21.09
N GLY A 532 -45.69 25.49 -20.48
CA GLY A 532 -45.48 24.75 -19.25
C GLY A 532 -46.15 25.42 -18.04
N LEU A 533 -46.04 26.75 -17.91
CA LEU A 533 -46.75 27.49 -16.86
C LEU A 533 -48.26 27.45 -17.10
N THR A 534 -48.72 27.65 -18.34
CA THR A 534 -50.13 27.49 -18.72
C THR A 534 -50.65 26.08 -18.40
N THR A 535 -49.93 25.02 -18.77
CA THR A 535 -50.29 23.64 -18.44
C THR A 535 -50.32 23.40 -16.93
N SER A 536 -49.41 24.00 -16.15
CA SER A 536 -49.44 23.88 -14.69
C SER A 536 -50.72 24.46 -14.08
N ILE A 537 -51.24 25.56 -14.63
CA ILE A 537 -52.50 26.17 -14.21
C ILE A 537 -53.68 25.24 -14.53
N TYR A 538 -53.77 24.73 -15.76
CA TYR A 538 -54.82 23.79 -16.14
C TYR A 538 -54.77 22.51 -15.31
N ASN A 539 -53.58 21.92 -15.12
CA ASN A 539 -53.40 20.74 -14.27
C ASN A 539 -53.88 21.00 -12.84
N GLY A 540 -53.57 22.17 -12.26
CA GLY A 540 -54.01 22.53 -10.92
C GLY A 540 -55.53 22.62 -10.78
N PHE A 541 -56.24 23.08 -11.82
CA PHE A 541 -57.71 23.05 -11.81
C PHE A 541 -58.27 21.63 -11.95
N TYR A 542 -57.74 20.80 -12.86
CA TYR A 542 -58.28 19.45 -13.11
C TYR A 542 -57.90 18.39 -12.05
N THR A 543 -56.80 18.57 -11.33
CA THR A 543 -56.37 17.67 -10.26
C THR A 543 -56.98 18.11 -8.93
N SER A 544 -58.25 17.77 -8.72
CA SER A 544 -59.07 18.14 -7.55
C SER A 544 -58.59 17.63 -6.18
N THR A 545 -57.39 17.06 -6.11
CA THR A 545 -56.72 16.70 -4.85
C THR A 545 -55.33 17.30 -4.86
N VAL A 546 -54.92 17.93 -3.75
CA VAL A 546 -53.53 18.32 -3.49
C VAL A 546 -52.69 17.05 -3.32
N GLN A 547 -52.49 16.30 -4.40
CA GLN A 547 -51.35 15.40 -4.47
C GLN A 547 -50.14 16.32 -4.45
N ASN A 548 -49.36 16.22 -3.37
CA ASN A 548 -48.14 16.97 -3.14
C ASN A 548 -47.29 16.92 -4.41
N ALA A 549 -47.45 17.91 -5.29
CA ALA A 549 -46.59 18.07 -6.43
C ALA A 549 -45.21 18.32 -5.84
N GLN A 550 -44.30 17.36 -6.01
CA GLN A 550 -42.97 17.42 -5.41
C GLN A 550 -42.04 18.17 -6.36
N ALA A 551 -41.19 19.03 -5.78
CA ALA A 551 -40.08 19.60 -6.53
C ALA A 551 -39.15 18.49 -7.00
N SER A 552 -38.57 18.67 -8.19
CA SER A 552 -37.54 17.80 -8.71
C SER A 552 -36.30 17.90 -7.82
N PHE A 553 -35.75 16.76 -7.45
CA PHE A 553 -34.54 16.68 -6.63
C PHE A 553 -33.59 15.60 -7.16
N SER A 554 -32.29 15.85 -7.02
CA SER A 554 -31.23 14.87 -7.25
C SER A 554 -30.56 14.59 -5.91
N CYS A 555 -30.60 13.33 -5.47
CA CYS A 555 -29.93 12.88 -4.25
C CYS A 555 -29.23 11.53 -4.55
N PRO A 556 -27.96 11.56 -4.97
CA PRO A 556 -27.25 10.35 -5.38
C PRO A 556 -27.14 9.27 -4.30
N THR A 557 -27.08 9.67 -3.02
CA THR A 557 -26.84 8.76 -1.89
C THR A 557 -28.13 8.25 -1.23
N GLY A 558 -29.30 8.74 -1.65
CA GLY A 558 -30.58 8.45 -1.01
C GLY A 558 -30.81 9.12 0.36
N ASN A 559 -29.78 9.71 0.96
CA ASN A 559 -29.87 10.52 2.18
C ASN A 559 -29.19 11.88 1.97
N CYS A 560 -29.99 12.95 1.86
CA CYS A 560 -29.49 14.31 1.60
C CYS A 560 -30.18 15.34 2.49
N THR A 561 -29.46 16.41 2.85
CA THR A 561 -30.05 17.55 3.58
C THR A 561 -29.79 18.85 2.83
N PHE A 562 -30.84 19.64 2.60
CA PHE A 562 -30.75 20.89 1.83
C PHE A 562 -30.75 22.14 2.73
N GLY A 563 -30.73 21.94 4.04
CA GLY A 563 -30.90 23.01 5.02
C GLY A 563 -32.25 23.72 4.86
N THR A 564 -32.32 24.94 5.40
CA THR A 564 -33.46 25.83 5.18
C THR A 564 -33.15 26.80 4.04
N PHE A 565 -34.04 26.91 3.07
CA PHE A 565 -33.86 27.82 1.93
C PHE A 565 -35.19 28.45 1.50
N THR A 566 -35.12 29.64 0.90
CA THR A 566 -36.30 30.35 0.41
C THR A 566 -36.42 30.22 -1.11
N SER A 567 -37.64 29.97 -1.59
CA SER A 567 -37.99 29.92 -3.00
C SER A 567 -39.22 30.77 -3.28
N LEU A 568 -39.27 31.39 -4.45
CA LEU A 568 -40.46 32.01 -5.01
C LEU A 568 -41.49 30.92 -5.33
N GLY A 569 -42.76 31.23 -5.09
CA GLY A 569 -43.90 30.40 -5.44
C GLY A 569 -45.15 31.25 -5.64
N VAL A 570 -46.26 30.55 -5.86
CA VAL A 570 -47.60 31.13 -5.92
C VAL A 570 -48.36 30.71 -4.67
N CYS A 571 -49.13 31.65 -4.16
CA CYS A 571 -50.06 31.45 -3.06
C CYS A 571 -51.47 31.85 -3.54
N SER A 572 -52.47 31.23 -2.92
CA SER A 572 -53.88 31.51 -3.16
C SER A 572 -54.56 31.94 -1.88
N VAL A 573 -55.59 32.78 -2.01
CA VAL A 573 -56.52 33.07 -0.92
C VAL A 573 -57.91 33.24 -1.50
N CYS A 574 -58.88 32.55 -0.91
CA CYS A 574 -60.30 32.66 -1.25
C CYS A 574 -61.05 33.24 -0.06
N VAL A 575 -61.81 34.30 -0.30
CA VAL A 575 -62.58 35.01 0.73
C VAL A 575 -64.06 35.04 0.35
N ASP A 576 -64.92 34.68 1.30
CA ASP A 576 -66.36 34.80 1.15
C ASP A 576 -66.77 36.29 1.22
N VAL A 577 -67.35 36.78 0.14
CA VAL A 577 -67.86 38.15 -0.02
C VAL A 577 -69.38 38.19 -0.17
N SER A 578 -70.09 37.10 0.15
CA SER A 578 -71.54 36.96 0.00
C SER A 578 -72.34 38.07 0.69
N ALA A 579 -71.80 38.67 1.75
CA ALA A 579 -72.42 39.79 2.45
C ALA A 579 -72.60 41.06 1.58
N HIS A 580 -71.87 41.17 0.47
CA HIS A 580 -71.96 42.30 -0.44
C HIS A 580 -72.91 42.07 -1.63
N LEU A 581 -73.53 40.89 -1.72
CA LEU A 581 -74.48 40.59 -2.78
C LEU A 581 -75.74 41.46 -2.63
N ILE A 582 -76.11 42.11 -3.73
CA ILE A 582 -77.35 42.88 -3.84
C ILE A 582 -78.35 42.01 -4.61
N SER A 583 -79.48 41.70 -3.98
CA SER A 583 -80.58 41.02 -4.66
C SER A 583 -81.54 42.02 -5.28
N GLU A 584 -81.89 41.79 -6.54
CA GLU A 584 -82.94 42.52 -7.25
C GLU A 584 -83.99 41.54 -7.76
N HIS A 585 -85.22 41.75 -7.34
CA HIS A 585 -86.36 40.98 -7.82
C HIS A 585 -87.00 41.72 -9.00
N ARG A 586 -87.08 41.07 -10.16
CA ARG A 586 -87.60 41.65 -11.40
C ARG A 586 -88.58 40.67 -12.06
N SER A 587 -89.52 41.21 -12.83
CA SER A 587 -90.43 40.43 -13.67
C SER A 587 -90.05 40.56 -15.13
N GLY A 588 -90.09 39.45 -15.87
CA GLY A 588 -89.82 39.43 -17.31
C GLY A 588 -88.61 38.58 -17.67
N TRP A 589 -87.84 39.02 -18.67
CA TRP A 589 -86.74 38.24 -19.23
C TRP A 589 -85.41 38.49 -18.51
N ILE A 590 -84.65 37.43 -18.22
CA ILE A 590 -83.30 37.53 -17.66
C ILE A 590 -82.34 38.07 -18.74
N PRO A 591 -81.78 39.29 -18.57
CA PRO A 591 -80.92 39.90 -19.58
C PRO A 591 -79.65 39.09 -19.85
N GLY A 592 -79.32 38.88 -21.13
CA GLY A 592 -78.05 38.25 -21.54
C GLY A 592 -78.01 36.72 -21.47
N THR A 593 -79.16 36.07 -21.24
CA THR A 593 -79.30 34.61 -21.36
C THR A 593 -80.03 34.26 -22.65
N ALA A 594 -79.73 33.15 -23.33
CA ALA A 594 -80.49 32.74 -24.52
C ALA A 594 -81.88 32.12 -24.19
N VAL A 595 -82.33 32.23 -22.93
CA VAL A 595 -83.46 31.49 -22.36
C VAL A 595 -84.63 32.43 -22.14
N GLY A 596 -85.71 32.30 -22.92
CA GLY A 596 -86.96 33.05 -22.72
C GLY A 596 -87.65 32.73 -21.38
N PRO A 597 -88.55 33.58 -20.85
CA PRO A 597 -89.40 33.16 -19.74
C PRO A 597 -90.25 31.96 -20.20
N PRO A 598 -90.58 31.02 -19.30
CA PRO A 598 -91.38 29.86 -19.70
C PRO A 598 -92.70 30.32 -20.35
N GLY A 599 -93.02 29.75 -21.51
CA GLY A 599 -94.22 30.10 -22.27
C GLY A 599 -94.29 31.53 -22.83
N HIS A 600 -93.18 32.28 -22.94
CA HIS A 600 -93.14 33.70 -23.34
C HIS A 600 -93.97 34.65 -22.44
N ASN A 601 -94.35 34.20 -21.24
CA ASN A 601 -95.13 35.02 -20.31
C ASN A 601 -94.23 36.01 -19.56
N LEU A 602 -94.50 37.32 -19.68
CA LEU A 602 -93.72 38.38 -19.04
C LEU A 602 -93.99 38.50 -17.51
N ASN A 603 -94.93 37.71 -16.97
CA ASN A 603 -95.27 37.71 -15.55
C ASN A 603 -94.36 36.82 -14.67
N HIS A 604 -93.39 36.10 -15.25
CA HIS A 604 -92.44 35.32 -14.46
C HIS A 604 -91.46 36.24 -13.73
N THR A 605 -91.27 35.98 -12.45
CA THR A 605 -90.33 36.69 -11.61
C THR A 605 -88.99 35.96 -11.58
N TYR A 606 -87.91 36.72 -11.58
CA TYR A 606 -86.56 36.21 -11.38
C TYR A 606 -85.84 37.09 -10.36
N THR A 607 -84.95 36.47 -9.60
CA THR A 607 -84.08 37.17 -8.67
C THR A 607 -82.67 37.21 -9.25
N SER A 608 -82.11 38.40 -9.40
CA SER A 608 -80.73 38.61 -9.78
C SER A 608 -79.93 38.93 -8.53
N TYR A 609 -78.87 38.17 -8.27
CA TYR A 609 -77.88 38.52 -7.25
C TYR A 609 -76.67 39.11 -7.95
N THR A 610 -76.38 40.37 -7.66
CA THR A 610 -75.27 41.12 -8.25
C THR A 610 -74.22 41.38 -7.18
N LEU A 611 -72.98 41.00 -7.49
CA LEU A 611 -71.80 41.42 -6.74
C LEU A 611 -71.37 42.79 -7.28
N PRO A 612 -71.47 43.86 -6.48
CA PRO A 612 -71.13 45.20 -6.93
C PRO A 612 -69.63 45.32 -7.20
N GLY A 613 -69.27 45.86 -8.37
CA GLY A 613 -67.88 46.05 -8.83
C GLY A 613 -67.82 46.78 -10.17
N GLN A 614 -66.66 46.87 -10.82
CA GLN A 614 -66.54 47.62 -12.09
C GLN A 614 -67.40 47.02 -13.22
N SER A 615 -67.63 45.71 -13.20
CA SER A 615 -68.38 44.95 -14.22
C SER A 615 -69.70 44.35 -13.74
N ASN A 616 -70.07 44.56 -12.47
CA ASN A 616 -71.28 44.02 -11.82
C ASN A 616 -71.55 42.55 -12.18
N LEU A 617 -70.79 41.63 -11.58
CA LEU A 617 -70.97 40.19 -11.76
C LEU A 617 -72.34 39.78 -11.23
N THR A 618 -73.17 39.15 -12.06
CA THR A 618 -74.56 38.85 -11.71
C THR A 618 -74.88 37.40 -12.04
N ILE A 619 -75.48 36.70 -11.08
CA ILE A 619 -76.11 35.39 -11.27
C ILE A 619 -77.63 35.58 -11.21
N SER A 620 -78.39 34.90 -12.07
CA SER A 620 -79.84 35.08 -12.14
C SER A 620 -80.51 33.77 -12.52
N ASN A 621 -81.55 33.42 -11.76
CA ASN A 621 -82.43 32.29 -12.03
C ASN A 621 -83.88 32.74 -11.78
N TYR A 622 -84.84 32.05 -12.41
CA TYR A 622 -86.27 32.33 -12.21
C TYR A 622 -86.73 31.86 -10.82
N ASP A 623 -87.64 32.61 -10.19
CA ASP A 623 -88.16 32.30 -8.86
C ASP A 623 -89.36 31.35 -8.94
N GLY A 624 -89.37 30.32 -8.08
CA GLY A 624 -90.49 29.38 -7.96
C GLY A 624 -90.69 28.43 -9.15
N ILE A 625 -89.82 28.50 -10.17
CA ILE A 625 -89.82 27.62 -11.34
C ILE A 625 -88.81 26.51 -11.09
N ARG A 626 -89.30 25.28 -10.99
CA ARG A 626 -88.52 24.09 -10.59
C ARG A 626 -88.45 23.12 -11.75
N ASN A 627 -87.33 23.04 -12.46
CA ASN A 627 -87.00 21.98 -13.41
C ASN A 627 -88.22 21.42 -14.20
N THR A 628 -89.08 22.32 -14.71
CA THR A 628 -90.37 21.93 -15.27
C THR A 628 -90.18 21.59 -16.74
N ILE A 629 -90.38 20.31 -17.06
CA ILE A 629 -90.79 19.88 -18.41
C ILE A 629 -92.14 20.55 -18.80
N ASP A 630 -92.87 21.08 -17.82
CA ASP A 630 -94.21 21.69 -17.95
C ASP A 630 -94.24 23.09 -18.58
N GLY A 631 -93.15 23.58 -19.19
CA GLY A 631 -93.13 24.80 -20.00
C GLY A 631 -93.16 24.58 -21.51
N VAL A 632 -93.17 23.32 -21.98
CA VAL A 632 -93.08 22.97 -23.42
C VAL A 632 -94.44 23.03 -24.14
N SER A 633 -95.51 23.52 -23.51
CA SER A 633 -96.85 23.33 -24.07
C SER A 633 -97.42 24.44 -24.97
N ASP A 634 -96.73 25.56 -25.25
CA ASP A 634 -97.37 26.66 -26.02
C ASP A 634 -96.68 27.14 -27.30
N TRP A 635 -95.67 26.41 -27.81
CA TRP A 635 -95.12 26.66 -29.17
C TRP A 635 -95.07 25.38 -30.02
N VAL A 636 -96.21 24.71 -30.19
CA VAL A 636 -96.36 23.70 -31.26
C VAL A 636 -96.59 24.42 -32.59
N GLY A 637 -95.54 25.08 -33.08
CA GLY A 637 -95.56 25.77 -34.38
C GLY A 637 -94.19 26.06 -35.01
N SER A 638 -93.09 25.94 -34.27
CA SER A 638 -91.75 26.23 -34.82
C SER A 638 -90.61 25.40 -34.20
N GLY A 639 -90.80 24.08 -34.06
CA GLY A 639 -89.73 23.07 -34.01
C GLY A 639 -88.54 23.22 -33.05
N SER A 640 -88.51 24.18 -32.14
CA SER A 640 -87.35 24.49 -31.27
C SER A 640 -87.77 24.35 -29.81
N VAL A 641 -87.32 23.27 -29.16
CA VAL A 641 -87.49 23.05 -27.71
C VAL A 641 -86.46 23.91 -26.99
N ILE A 642 -86.89 24.94 -26.25
CA ILE A 642 -86.02 25.74 -25.41
C ILE A 642 -85.95 25.08 -24.04
N TYR A 643 -84.84 24.38 -23.75
CA TYR A 643 -84.56 23.89 -22.40
C TYR A 643 -84.23 25.08 -21.50
N GLN A 644 -84.95 25.22 -20.38
CA GLN A 644 -84.54 26.15 -19.34
C GLN A 644 -83.28 25.62 -18.67
N SER A 645 -82.27 26.48 -18.59
CA SER A 645 -80.98 26.12 -18.04
C SER A 645 -80.74 27.00 -16.82
N GLU A 646 -80.76 26.40 -15.63
CA GLU A 646 -80.42 27.10 -14.39
C GLU A 646 -78.93 27.43 -14.40
N THR A 647 -78.59 28.66 -14.03
CA THR A 647 -77.22 29.12 -13.87
C THR A 647 -76.65 28.54 -12.58
N LEU A 648 -75.66 27.67 -12.71
CA LEU A 648 -74.92 27.04 -11.61
C LEU A 648 -73.93 28.01 -10.98
N SER A 649 -73.15 28.68 -11.83
CA SER A 649 -72.13 29.63 -11.41
C SER A 649 -71.89 30.72 -12.45
N THR A 650 -71.43 31.87 -11.99
CA THR A 650 -70.94 32.95 -12.84
C THR A 650 -69.56 33.35 -12.35
N ILE A 651 -68.60 33.40 -13.26
CA ILE A 651 -67.19 33.62 -12.97
C ILE A 651 -66.68 34.77 -13.82
N GLN A 652 -65.91 35.65 -13.19
CA GLN A 652 -65.16 36.67 -13.88
C GLN A 652 -63.76 36.75 -13.31
N ALA A 653 -62.76 36.74 -14.18
CA ALA A 653 -61.38 36.98 -13.78
C ALA A 653 -60.99 38.43 -14.10
N THR A 654 -60.25 39.05 -13.19
CA THR A 654 -59.71 40.40 -13.35
C THR A 654 -58.25 40.44 -12.92
N VAL A 655 -57.43 41.18 -13.67
CA VAL A 655 -56.03 41.50 -13.32
C VAL A 655 -55.93 42.83 -12.58
N PHE A 656 -57.07 43.49 -12.35
CA PHE A 656 -57.20 44.79 -11.71
C PHE A 656 -57.83 44.60 -10.32
N PRO A 657 -57.02 44.53 -9.24
CA PRO A 657 -57.52 44.29 -7.89
C PRO A 657 -58.51 45.35 -7.40
N GLN A 658 -58.38 46.61 -7.86
CA GLN A 658 -59.28 47.71 -7.53
C GLN A 658 -60.75 47.48 -7.96
N ASN A 659 -60.99 46.54 -8.89
CA ASN A 659 -62.34 46.21 -9.35
C ASN A 659 -63.05 45.16 -8.48
N THR A 660 -62.34 44.62 -7.50
CA THR A 660 -62.82 43.58 -6.58
C THR A 660 -63.26 44.19 -5.26
N ILE A 661 -63.82 43.41 -4.34
CA ILE A 661 -64.26 43.89 -3.03
C ILE A 661 -63.14 43.75 -2.02
N HIS A 662 -62.62 42.53 -1.82
CA HIS A 662 -61.61 42.22 -0.83
C HIS A 662 -60.22 42.74 -1.23
N PHE A 663 -59.84 42.58 -2.50
CA PHE A 663 -58.51 43.00 -2.99
C PHE A 663 -58.48 44.47 -3.46
N SER A 664 -59.55 45.24 -3.24
CA SER A 664 -59.65 46.65 -3.66
C SER A 664 -58.62 47.56 -2.98
N ASN A 665 -58.29 47.31 -1.72
CA ASN A 665 -57.45 48.18 -0.89
C ASN A 665 -56.03 47.62 -0.65
N THR A 666 -55.62 46.58 -1.38
CA THR A 666 -54.31 45.95 -1.19
C THR A 666 -53.24 46.56 -2.12
N THR A 667 -52.73 47.76 -1.77
CA THR A 667 -51.73 48.50 -2.57
C THR A 667 -50.35 47.81 -2.61
N ASN A 668 -49.99 47.05 -1.58
CA ASN A 668 -48.68 46.38 -1.43
C ASN A 668 -48.76 44.86 -1.74
N SER A 669 -49.76 44.44 -2.51
CA SER A 669 -49.94 43.04 -2.86
C SER A 669 -49.17 42.66 -4.13
N THR A 670 -48.81 41.39 -4.23
CA THR A 670 -48.23 40.75 -5.42
C THR A 670 -49.29 39.96 -6.20
N THR A 671 -50.56 40.31 -6.05
CA THR A 671 -51.70 39.68 -6.72
C THR A 671 -51.66 39.99 -8.20
N PHE A 672 -51.65 38.94 -9.03
CA PHE A 672 -51.63 39.07 -10.48
C PHE A 672 -52.98 38.74 -11.13
N VAL A 673 -53.86 37.99 -10.44
CA VAL A 673 -55.22 37.72 -10.90
C VAL A 673 -56.15 37.47 -9.72
N VAL A 674 -57.40 37.93 -9.85
CA VAL A 674 -58.50 37.63 -8.92
C VAL A 674 -59.68 37.09 -9.71
N PHE A 675 -60.30 36.04 -9.19
CA PHE A 675 -61.52 35.45 -9.70
C PHE A 675 -62.66 35.79 -8.77
N GLN A 676 -63.65 36.52 -9.29
CA GLN A 676 -64.94 36.72 -8.64
C GLN A 676 -65.86 35.60 -9.11
N ILE A 677 -66.39 34.84 -8.16
CA ILE A 677 -67.16 33.63 -8.41
C ILE A 677 -68.44 33.75 -7.62
N ILE A 678 -69.60 33.63 -8.29
CA ILE A 678 -70.89 33.46 -7.62
C ILE A 678 -71.39 32.07 -7.94
N GLN A 679 -71.57 31.23 -6.92
CA GLN A 679 -72.08 29.87 -7.03
C GLN A 679 -73.46 29.77 -6.38
N SER A 680 -74.36 29.06 -7.06
CA SER A 680 -75.61 28.62 -6.47
C SER A 680 -75.32 27.67 -5.30
N ARG A 681 -76.12 27.75 -4.24
CA ARG A 681 -75.98 26.80 -3.13
C ARG A 681 -76.45 25.40 -3.56
N PRO A 682 -75.82 24.33 -3.05
CA PRO A 682 -76.29 22.96 -3.28
C PRO A 682 -77.77 22.75 -2.91
N ASP A 683 -78.29 23.49 -1.94
CA ASP A 683 -79.70 23.42 -1.53
C ASP A 683 -80.67 23.86 -2.63
N PHE A 684 -80.27 24.80 -3.49
CA PHE A 684 -81.05 25.17 -4.67
C PHE A 684 -80.96 24.07 -5.73
N LEU A 685 -79.74 23.59 -6.02
CA LEU A 685 -79.48 22.57 -7.04
C LEU A 685 -80.12 21.20 -6.73
N ASN A 686 -80.23 20.85 -5.45
CA ASN A 686 -80.84 19.61 -4.99
C ASN A 686 -82.36 19.74 -4.75
N ASN A 687 -82.99 20.82 -5.24
CA ASN A 687 -84.42 21.11 -5.09
C ASN A 687 -84.90 21.19 -3.63
N VAL A 688 -84.04 21.62 -2.70
CA VAL A 688 -84.38 21.77 -1.27
C VAL A 688 -84.99 23.15 -0.99
N SER A 689 -84.62 24.17 -1.76
CA SER A 689 -85.01 25.58 -1.54
C SER A 689 -85.21 26.34 -2.87
N ASP A 690 -86.15 27.28 -2.90
CA ASP A 690 -86.44 28.09 -4.10
C ASP A 690 -85.43 29.24 -4.24
N TRP A 691 -85.06 29.61 -5.48
CA TRP A 691 -84.02 30.61 -5.78
C TRP A 691 -84.21 31.95 -5.06
N GLY A 692 -85.43 32.48 -5.05
CA GLY A 692 -85.75 33.75 -4.38
C GLY A 692 -85.57 33.72 -2.85
N THR A 693 -85.44 32.53 -2.25
CA THR A 693 -85.17 32.36 -0.81
C THR A 693 -83.74 31.93 -0.49
N THR A 694 -82.98 31.49 -1.50
CA THR A 694 -81.65 30.91 -1.33
C THR A 694 -80.58 31.91 -1.74
N LEU A 695 -79.82 32.40 -0.75
CA LEU A 695 -78.70 33.29 -1.01
C LEU A 695 -77.54 32.49 -1.64
N PRO A 696 -77.09 32.81 -2.87
CA PRO A 696 -75.91 32.20 -3.46
C PRO A 696 -74.64 32.60 -2.70
N VAL A 697 -73.57 31.84 -2.89
CA VAL A 697 -72.27 32.12 -2.28
C VAL A 697 -71.42 32.90 -3.28
N ALA A 698 -70.94 34.07 -2.88
CA ALA A 698 -69.97 34.84 -3.64
C ALA A 698 -68.60 34.76 -2.98
N THR A 699 -67.60 34.39 -3.77
CA THR A 699 -66.22 34.18 -3.31
C THR A 699 -65.25 34.93 -4.23
N GLU A 700 -64.28 35.62 -3.65
CA GLU A 700 -63.13 36.17 -4.38
C GLU A 700 -61.89 35.34 -4.10
N CYS A 701 -61.35 34.71 -5.15
CA CYS A 701 -60.14 33.92 -5.09
C CYS A 701 -58.99 34.62 -5.83
N GLY A 702 -57.97 35.04 -5.09
CA GLY A 702 -56.79 35.71 -5.64
C GLY A 702 -55.58 34.77 -5.72
N LEU A 703 -54.81 34.88 -6.81
CA LEU A 703 -53.48 34.28 -6.93
C LEU A 703 -52.42 35.39 -6.87
N TYR A 704 -51.40 35.17 -6.05
CA TYR A 704 -50.35 36.15 -5.80
C TYR A 704 -48.98 35.48 -5.62
N PHE A 705 -47.91 36.21 -5.92
CA PHE A 705 -46.55 35.70 -5.71
C PHE A 705 -46.15 35.77 -4.24
N CYS A 706 -45.55 34.70 -3.73
CA CYS A 706 -45.10 34.63 -2.35
C CYS A 706 -43.72 33.97 -2.26
N ALA A 707 -42.93 34.37 -1.27
CA ALA A 707 -41.70 33.71 -0.90
C ALA A 707 -42.02 32.65 0.16
N LYS A 708 -41.64 31.40 -0.07
CA LYS A 708 -41.82 30.28 0.87
C LYS A 708 -40.45 29.80 1.36
N MET A 709 -40.32 29.62 2.67
CA MET A 709 -39.13 29.04 3.28
C MET A 709 -39.33 27.54 3.51
N TYR A 710 -38.50 26.75 2.86
CA TYR A 710 -38.54 25.29 2.88
C TYR A 710 -37.46 24.72 3.80
N SER A 711 -37.83 23.71 4.57
CA SER A 711 -36.90 22.80 5.23
C SER A 711 -37.03 21.44 4.56
N SER A 712 -36.00 21.06 3.80
CA SER A 712 -36.07 19.87 2.94
C SER A 712 -34.94 18.89 3.23
N SER A 713 -35.31 17.61 3.35
CA SER A 713 -34.38 16.48 3.50
C SER A 713 -34.89 15.28 2.73
N VAL A 714 -33.97 14.48 2.19
CA VAL A 714 -34.28 13.20 1.56
C VAL A 714 -33.82 12.10 2.49
N VAL A 715 -34.74 11.21 2.85
CA VAL A 715 -34.47 10.04 3.71
C VAL A 715 -34.94 8.81 2.95
N GLU A 716 -34.05 7.84 2.74
CA GLU A 716 -34.33 6.61 1.97
C GLU A 716 -34.91 6.89 0.57
N GLY A 717 -34.40 7.94 -0.10
CA GLY A 717 -34.82 8.34 -1.44
C GLY A 717 -36.16 9.07 -1.51
N LYS A 718 -36.82 9.34 -0.38
CA LYS A 718 -38.08 10.10 -0.32
C LYS A 718 -37.83 11.53 0.15
N LEU A 719 -38.31 12.51 -0.62
CA LEU A 719 -38.28 13.92 -0.24
C LEU A 719 -39.29 14.20 0.88
N GLN A 720 -38.79 14.68 2.01
CA GLN A 720 -39.57 15.29 3.09
C GLN A 720 -39.32 16.79 3.07
N GLU A 721 -40.35 17.56 2.76
CA GLU A 721 -40.26 19.01 2.63
C GLU A 721 -41.38 19.66 3.46
N ASN A 722 -41.02 20.64 4.28
CA ASN A 722 -41.96 21.40 5.11
C ASN A 722 -41.80 22.91 4.89
N VAL A 723 -42.92 23.63 4.77
CA VAL A 723 -42.93 25.09 4.67
C VAL A 723 -42.95 25.69 6.06
N THR A 724 -41.90 26.41 6.42
CA THR A 724 -41.69 26.97 7.76
C THR A 724 -42.20 28.41 7.88
N ALA A 725 -42.09 29.20 6.80
CA ALA A 725 -42.56 30.58 6.74
C ALA A 725 -43.01 30.95 5.31
N THR A 726 -43.88 31.95 5.19
CA THR A 726 -44.35 32.48 3.91
C THR A 726 -44.52 34.00 3.99
N TRP A 727 -44.04 34.71 2.97
CA TRP A 727 -44.15 36.16 2.84
C TRP A 727 -44.76 36.54 1.50
N SER A 728 -45.58 37.58 1.47
CA SER A 728 -46.28 38.04 0.26
C SER A 728 -46.34 39.55 0.10
N ASN A 729 -45.83 40.29 1.08
CA ASN A 729 -45.82 41.75 1.00
C ASN A 729 -44.80 42.18 -0.05
N ARG A 730 -45.20 43.09 -0.92
CA ARG A 730 -44.32 43.71 -1.90
C ARG A 730 -43.41 44.74 -1.24
N ASP A 731 -42.18 44.88 -1.73
CA ASP A 731 -41.35 46.03 -1.43
C ASP A 731 -41.89 47.29 -2.15
N PRO A 732 -42.26 48.37 -1.44
CA PRO A 732 -42.82 49.59 -2.04
C PRO A 732 -41.88 50.31 -3.03
N ILE A 733 -40.56 50.18 -2.87
CA ILE A 733 -39.58 50.87 -3.74
C ILE A 733 -39.34 50.07 -5.01
N SER A 734 -39.59 48.77 -4.96
CA SER A 734 -39.18 47.88 -6.03
C SER A 734 -39.89 48.23 -7.32
N TYR A 735 -41.18 48.61 -7.30
CA TYR A 735 -42.03 48.71 -8.49
C TYR A 735 -41.77 49.88 -9.47
N LYS A 736 -40.62 50.56 -9.37
CA LYS A 736 -40.28 51.69 -10.24
C LYS A 736 -39.57 51.20 -11.50
N ALA A 737 -40.10 51.56 -12.66
CA ALA A 737 -39.40 51.34 -13.93
C ALA A 737 -37.99 51.95 -13.89
N GLN A 738 -36.96 51.22 -14.35
CA GLN A 738 -35.56 51.70 -14.33
C GLN A 738 -35.26 52.77 -15.39
N ASP A 739 -36.19 53.04 -16.32
CA ASP A 739 -36.01 53.94 -17.47
C ASP A 739 -36.79 55.26 -17.27
N VAL A 740 -36.07 56.38 -17.10
CA VAL A 740 -36.59 57.67 -16.60
C VAL A 740 -37.69 58.27 -17.50
N GLY A 741 -37.62 58.06 -18.81
CA GLY A 741 -38.64 58.57 -19.76
C GLY A 741 -39.97 57.79 -19.72
N ARG A 742 -39.96 56.57 -19.17
CA ARG A 742 -41.13 55.67 -19.03
C ARG A 742 -41.67 55.61 -17.59
N GLN A 743 -40.94 56.14 -16.61
CA GLN A 743 -41.36 56.29 -15.21
C GLN A 743 -42.62 57.17 -15.07
N ILE A 744 -42.72 58.26 -15.82
CA ILE A 744 -43.82 59.23 -15.67
C ILE A 744 -45.18 58.61 -16.06
N THR A 745 -45.21 57.78 -17.11
CA THR A 745 -46.43 57.09 -17.56
C THR A 745 -46.81 55.89 -16.69
N THR A 746 -45.82 55.24 -16.05
CA THR A 746 -46.05 54.12 -15.13
C THR A 746 -46.58 54.62 -13.79
N ASP A 747 -45.97 55.65 -13.20
CA ASP A 747 -46.44 56.24 -11.93
C ASP A 747 -47.91 56.71 -12.00
N GLN A 748 -48.34 57.29 -13.12
CA GLN A 748 -49.74 57.67 -13.35
C GLN A 748 -50.66 56.47 -13.52
N TRP A 749 -50.24 55.46 -14.28
CA TRP A 749 -50.99 54.21 -14.47
C TRP A 749 -51.18 53.48 -13.13
N ASP A 750 -50.15 53.44 -12.31
CA ASP A 750 -50.08 52.75 -11.04
C ASP A 750 -50.97 53.39 -9.96
N GLN A 751 -51.02 54.72 -9.95
CA GLN A 751 -51.97 55.47 -9.11
C GLN A 751 -53.43 55.23 -9.50
N VAL A 752 -53.72 55.07 -10.80
CA VAL A 752 -55.08 54.85 -11.30
C VAL A 752 -55.53 53.39 -11.14
N HIS A 753 -54.62 52.44 -11.31
CA HIS A 753 -54.92 51.00 -11.32
C HIS A 753 -54.42 50.24 -10.09
N ASN A 754 -54.23 50.95 -8.97
CA ASN A 754 -53.85 50.41 -7.67
C ASN A 754 -52.67 49.42 -7.73
N TYR A 755 -51.60 49.83 -8.41
CA TYR A 755 -50.33 49.07 -8.51
C TYR A 755 -50.46 47.64 -9.07
N THR A 756 -51.46 47.40 -9.94
CA THR A 756 -51.67 46.13 -10.65
C THR A 756 -50.41 45.63 -11.34
N LEU A 757 -50.22 44.31 -11.38
CA LEU A 757 -49.19 43.68 -12.17
C LEU A 757 -49.47 43.71 -13.69
N TYR A 758 -50.53 44.37 -14.17
CA TYR A 758 -50.83 44.49 -15.60
C TYR A 758 -50.75 45.94 -16.11
N ILE A 759 -49.97 46.17 -17.19
CA ILE A 759 -49.76 47.49 -17.80
C ILE A 759 -50.25 47.51 -19.28
N GLY A 760 -51.20 46.65 -19.65
CA GLY A 760 -51.79 46.64 -21.00
C GLY A 760 -50.99 45.85 -22.05
N SER A 761 -51.06 46.26 -23.32
CA SER A 761 -50.36 45.61 -24.46
C SER A 761 -48.88 45.93 -24.55
N GLN A 762 -48.36 46.73 -23.61
CA GLN A 762 -46.95 46.95 -23.42
C GLN A 762 -46.57 46.39 -22.06
N ASP A 763 -45.90 45.24 -22.07
CA ASP A 763 -45.33 44.68 -20.86
C ASP A 763 -43.80 44.67 -21.00
N TYR A 764 -43.12 44.95 -19.90
CA TYR A 764 -41.72 45.33 -19.88
C TYR A 764 -40.92 44.35 -19.02
N VAL A 765 -39.61 44.26 -19.28
CA VAL A 765 -38.71 43.53 -18.39
C VAL A 765 -38.71 44.21 -17.02
N ARG A 766 -39.45 43.62 -16.09
CA ARG A 766 -39.57 44.08 -14.71
C ARG A 766 -38.52 43.39 -13.85
N SER A 767 -37.49 44.12 -13.48
CA SER A 767 -36.47 43.71 -12.50
C SER A 767 -36.85 44.12 -11.07
N ASP A 768 -38.10 44.56 -10.90
CA ASP A 768 -38.51 45.58 -9.95
C ASP A 768 -39.72 45.07 -9.12
N LEU A 769 -40.14 43.81 -9.26
CA LEU A 769 -41.11 43.19 -8.35
C LEU A 769 -40.39 42.32 -7.31
N GLN A 770 -40.12 42.89 -6.13
CA GLN A 770 -39.50 42.20 -5.00
C GLN A 770 -40.53 41.91 -3.91
N VAL A 771 -40.49 40.69 -3.37
CA VAL A 771 -41.22 40.33 -2.15
C VAL A 771 -40.35 40.73 -0.97
N PHE A 772 -40.93 41.49 -0.04
CA PHE A 772 -40.29 41.89 1.20
C PHE A 772 -40.02 40.65 2.07
N ILE A 773 -38.74 40.41 2.36
CA ILE A 773 -38.28 39.42 3.33
C ILE A 773 -37.70 40.22 4.51
N PRO A 774 -38.20 40.02 5.76
CA PRO A 774 -37.67 40.70 6.94
C PRO A 774 -36.16 40.57 7.08
N GLU A 775 -35.45 41.63 7.50
CA GLU A 775 -33.97 41.64 7.52
C GLU A 775 -33.35 40.51 8.37
N ASP A 776 -33.99 40.16 9.48
CA ASP A 776 -33.61 39.09 10.39
C ASP A 776 -33.70 37.68 9.76
N GLU A 777 -34.57 37.52 8.76
CA GLU A 777 -34.71 36.31 7.96
C GLU A 777 -33.96 36.39 6.62
N ALA A 778 -33.80 37.58 6.04
CA ALA A 778 -33.04 37.82 4.82
C ALA A 778 -31.56 37.39 4.99
N MET A 779 -30.96 37.67 6.16
CA MET A 779 -29.59 37.23 6.48
C MET A 779 -29.43 35.71 6.51
N ARG A 780 -30.49 34.95 6.81
CA ARG A 780 -30.46 33.47 6.87
C ARG A 780 -30.74 32.83 5.53
N THR A 781 -31.47 33.51 4.66
CA THR A 781 -32.09 32.91 3.46
C THR A 781 -31.28 33.10 2.18
N THR A 782 -30.13 33.80 2.24
CA THR A 782 -29.18 34.09 1.13
C THR A 782 -29.80 34.74 -0.11
N MET A 783 -31.07 35.12 -0.07
CA MET A 783 -31.80 35.64 -1.20
C MET A 783 -31.99 37.14 -1.02
N ASN A 784 -31.27 37.95 -1.79
CA ASN A 784 -31.32 39.39 -1.56
C ASN A 784 -32.44 40.11 -2.28
N TRP A 785 -32.87 39.74 -3.49
CA TRP A 785 -34.00 40.43 -4.13
C TRP A 785 -34.66 39.50 -5.15
N ILE A 786 -35.94 39.17 -4.94
CA ILE A 786 -36.73 38.38 -5.89
C ILE A 786 -37.08 39.28 -7.08
N THR A 787 -36.88 38.83 -8.31
CA THR A 787 -37.26 39.62 -9.50
C THR A 787 -38.20 38.78 -10.36
N THR A 788 -39.36 39.32 -10.76
CA THR A 788 -40.34 38.53 -11.51
C THR A 788 -40.60 39.09 -12.91
N LYS A 789 -40.86 38.21 -13.89
CA LYS A 789 -41.54 38.57 -15.12
C LYS A 789 -42.90 37.85 -15.11
N PHE A 790 -44.01 38.56 -15.27
CA PHE A 790 -45.32 37.93 -15.46
C PHE A 790 -46.16 38.77 -16.42
N ALA A 791 -46.70 38.15 -17.48
CA ALA A 791 -47.70 38.79 -18.32
C ALA A 791 -49.03 38.01 -18.32
N PRO A 792 -50.16 38.69 -18.32
CA PRO A 792 -51.47 38.07 -18.14
C PRO A 792 -52.00 37.27 -19.33
N GLY A 793 -51.36 37.31 -20.51
CA GLY A 793 -51.73 36.47 -21.66
C GLY A 793 -51.51 34.96 -21.46
N GLN A 794 -50.95 34.56 -20.31
CA GLN A 794 -50.69 33.18 -19.91
C GLN A 794 -51.90 32.45 -19.30
N ILE A 795 -52.82 33.23 -18.72
CA ILE A 795 -54.07 32.75 -18.17
C ILE A 795 -55.13 33.20 -19.17
N ASN A 796 -55.82 32.25 -19.82
CA ASN A 796 -57.01 32.58 -20.60
C ASN A 796 -58.08 33.10 -19.61
N LEU A 797 -58.07 34.41 -19.35
CA LEU A 797 -58.95 35.03 -18.38
C LEU A 797 -60.38 34.96 -18.90
N PRO A 798 -61.32 34.32 -18.19
CA PRO A 798 -62.73 34.40 -18.55
C PRO A 798 -63.20 35.84 -18.33
N GLY A 799 -63.54 36.55 -19.42
CA GLY A 799 -64.07 37.92 -19.34
C GLY A 799 -65.36 37.98 -18.53
N LYS A 800 -66.34 37.15 -18.86
CA LYS A 800 -67.49 36.76 -18.02
C LYS A 800 -67.97 35.40 -18.51
N ALA A 801 -67.88 34.39 -17.67
CA ALA A 801 -68.34 33.04 -17.99
C ALA A 801 -69.54 32.69 -17.11
N THR A 802 -70.61 32.21 -17.73
CA THR A 802 -71.83 31.76 -17.05
C THR A 802 -72.02 30.27 -17.36
N TYR A 803 -72.16 29.45 -16.33
CA TYR A 803 -72.27 28.00 -16.46
C TYR A 803 -73.69 27.56 -16.11
N ASN A 804 -74.35 26.86 -17.04
CA ASN A 804 -75.74 26.42 -16.87
C ASN A 804 -75.87 24.89 -16.91
N VAL A 805 -76.93 24.36 -16.30
CA VAL A 805 -77.18 22.91 -16.14
C VAL A 805 -77.30 22.13 -17.47
N SER A 806 -77.82 22.74 -18.55
CA SER A 806 -78.12 22.03 -19.81
C SER A 806 -77.26 22.42 -21.00
N SER A 807 -76.46 23.48 -20.89
CA SER A 807 -75.46 23.81 -21.92
C SER A 807 -74.18 23.04 -21.61
N GLY A 808 -74.05 21.83 -22.18
CA GLY A 808 -72.76 21.16 -22.34
C GLY A 808 -71.82 21.91 -23.30
N VAL A 809 -71.80 23.24 -23.23
CA VAL A 809 -70.88 24.09 -23.99
C VAL A 809 -69.53 23.92 -23.31
N VAL A 810 -68.70 23.10 -23.96
CA VAL A 810 -67.27 22.99 -23.70
C VAL A 810 -66.64 24.36 -24.00
N ASN A 811 -66.66 25.25 -23.02
CA ASN A 811 -65.71 26.37 -23.02
C ASN A 811 -64.35 25.76 -22.68
N ASP A 812 -63.41 25.79 -23.63
CA ASP A 812 -62.01 25.37 -23.43
C ASP A 812 -61.36 26.24 -22.34
N GLY A 813 -61.53 25.86 -21.07
CA GLY A 813 -61.12 26.68 -19.94
C GLY A 813 -61.40 26.06 -18.57
N PRO A 814 -60.77 26.59 -17.49
CA PRO A 814 -60.93 26.07 -16.14
C PRO A 814 -62.30 26.37 -15.50
N GLY A 815 -63.13 27.20 -16.12
CA GLY A 815 -64.34 27.71 -15.47
C GLY A 815 -65.42 26.65 -15.21
N GLN A 816 -65.47 25.54 -15.97
CA GLN A 816 -66.37 24.42 -15.60
C GLN A 816 -65.92 23.79 -14.27
N VAL A 817 -64.63 23.55 -14.09
CA VAL A 817 -64.08 22.96 -12.86
C VAL A 817 -64.25 23.89 -11.66
N ILE A 818 -64.05 25.19 -11.88
CA ILE A 818 -64.30 26.21 -10.84
C ILE A 818 -65.79 26.24 -10.49
N GLY A 819 -66.68 26.18 -11.48
CA GLY A 819 -68.13 26.17 -11.28
C GLY A 819 -68.63 24.96 -10.51
N ASP A 820 -68.07 23.79 -10.79
CA ASP A 820 -68.43 22.51 -10.15
C ASP A 820 -67.71 22.27 -8.81
N SER A 821 -66.73 23.10 -8.46
CA SER A 821 -65.94 22.92 -7.25
C SER A 821 -66.74 23.21 -5.98
N ARG A 822 -66.65 22.29 -5.01
CA ARG A 822 -67.26 22.43 -3.68
C ARG A 822 -66.38 23.21 -2.70
N ASP A 823 -65.07 23.19 -2.92
CA ASP A 823 -64.09 23.91 -2.10
C ASP A 823 -63.14 24.68 -3.03
N LEU A 824 -63.45 25.97 -3.19
CA LEU A 824 -62.64 26.88 -4.00
C LEU A 824 -61.27 27.10 -3.36
N ASN A 825 -61.14 27.04 -2.03
CA ASN A 825 -59.85 27.24 -1.37
C ASN A 825 -58.87 26.11 -1.73
N ASP A 826 -59.32 24.86 -1.68
CA ASP A 826 -58.51 23.70 -2.09
C ASP A 826 -58.19 23.72 -3.60
N THR A 827 -59.16 24.10 -4.43
CA THR A 827 -58.98 24.20 -5.89
C THR A 827 -57.91 25.22 -6.25
N PHE A 828 -57.99 26.42 -5.68
CA PHE A 828 -57.01 27.48 -5.94
C PHE A 828 -55.66 27.20 -5.26
N SER A 829 -55.64 26.47 -4.14
CA SER A 829 -54.41 25.98 -3.51
C SER A 829 -53.68 24.96 -4.39
N ALA A 830 -54.43 24.05 -5.04
CA ALA A 830 -53.87 23.10 -6.01
C ALA A 830 -53.24 23.82 -7.22
N VAL A 831 -53.91 24.85 -7.74
CA VAL A 831 -53.36 25.72 -8.80
C VAL A 831 -52.08 26.41 -8.34
N ALA A 832 -52.09 27.05 -7.17
CA ALA A 832 -50.93 27.73 -6.60
C ALA A 832 -49.75 26.77 -6.37
N SER A 833 -50.02 25.54 -5.91
CA SER A 833 -49.01 24.50 -5.70
C SER A 833 -48.42 24.01 -7.02
N SER A 834 -49.26 23.74 -8.02
CA SER A 834 -48.84 23.30 -9.36
C SER A 834 -47.94 24.33 -10.03
N MET A 835 -48.32 25.62 -9.98
CA MET A 835 -47.50 26.73 -10.47
C MET A 835 -46.17 26.83 -9.69
N THR A 836 -46.21 26.71 -8.36
CA THR A 836 -45.00 26.76 -7.51
C THR A 836 -43.99 25.68 -7.90
N VAL A 837 -44.44 24.45 -8.17
CA VAL A 837 -43.57 23.33 -8.53
C VAL A 837 -43.00 23.51 -9.93
N TYR A 838 -43.81 23.95 -10.88
CA TYR A 838 -43.33 24.28 -12.23
C TYR A 838 -42.22 25.36 -12.18
N MET A 839 -42.47 26.44 -11.43
CA MET A 839 -41.51 27.52 -11.25
C MET A 839 -40.18 27.04 -10.64
N ARG A 840 -40.24 26.11 -9.68
CA ARG A 840 -39.05 25.53 -9.03
C ARG A 840 -38.27 24.57 -9.90
N ASN A 841 -38.93 23.88 -10.84
CA ASN A 841 -38.32 22.80 -11.62
C ASN A 841 -37.80 23.24 -12.99
N THR A 842 -38.50 24.13 -13.68
CA THR A 842 -38.33 24.33 -15.15
C THR A 842 -38.13 25.79 -15.56
N GLY A 843 -38.13 26.75 -14.62
CA GLY A 843 -37.84 28.15 -14.96
C GLY A 843 -36.45 28.30 -15.57
N LEU A 844 -36.31 29.08 -16.65
CA LEU A 844 -35.08 29.32 -17.44
C LEU A 844 -33.88 29.86 -16.63
N GLU A 845 -34.09 30.24 -15.37
CA GLU A 845 -33.05 30.62 -14.40
C GLU A 845 -33.30 30.01 -13.00
N SER A 846 -33.84 28.79 -12.93
CA SER A 846 -33.91 28.06 -11.66
C SER A 846 -32.49 27.69 -11.20
N ILE A 847 -32.00 28.39 -10.18
CA ILE A 847 -30.73 28.04 -9.53
C ILE A 847 -31.07 26.97 -8.51
N PRO A 848 -30.61 25.72 -8.67
CA PRO A 848 -30.90 24.67 -7.71
C PRO A 848 -30.37 25.05 -6.33
N GLN A 849 -31.10 24.67 -5.29
CA GLN A 849 -30.53 24.70 -3.95
C GLN A 849 -29.61 23.50 -3.77
N TYR A 850 -28.36 23.79 -3.44
CA TYR A 850 -27.37 22.76 -3.14
C TYR A 850 -27.54 22.23 -1.71
N GLY A 851 -27.48 20.91 -1.58
CA GLY A 851 -27.52 20.20 -0.31
C GLY A 851 -26.24 19.44 -0.02
N THR A 852 -26.16 18.90 1.18
CA THR A 852 -25.11 17.97 1.58
C THR A 852 -25.62 16.54 1.43
N THR A 853 -24.77 15.67 0.88
CA THR A 853 -25.04 14.23 0.80
C THR A 853 -24.49 13.56 2.04
N GLN A 854 -25.24 12.58 2.56
CA GLN A 854 -24.76 11.70 3.62
C GLN A 854 -24.37 10.36 3.01
N THR A 855 -23.15 9.91 3.28
CA THR A 855 -22.64 8.60 2.83
C THR A 855 -22.31 7.71 4.03
N TRP A 856 -22.49 6.41 3.84
CA TRP A 856 -22.02 5.41 4.80
C TRP A 856 -20.51 5.25 4.66
N VAL A 857 -19.75 5.66 5.68
CA VAL A 857 -18.29 5.54 5.72
C VAL A 857 -17.89 4.54 6.79
N LEU A 858 -16.99 3.62 6.44
CA LEU A 858 -16.45 2.63 7.37
C LEU A 858 -15.18 3.16 8.04
N TYR A 859 -15.05 2.94 9.34
CA TYR A 859 -13.89 3.29 10.15
C TYR A 859 -13.23 2.03 10.71
N PHE A 860 -11.91 2.07 10.86
CA PHE A 860 -11.17 1.05 11.61
C PHE A 860 -11.38 1.26 13.11
N GLN A 861 -11.74 0.18 13.81
CA GLN A 861 -11.77 0.15 15.27
C GLN A 861 -10.85 -0.97 15.77
N ILE A 862 -9.98 -0.61 16.70
CA ILE A 862 -8.96 -1.53 17.21
C ILE A 862 -9.34 -2.03 18.59
N ARG A 863 -9.45 -3.36 18.70
CA ARG A 863 -9.77 -4.04 19.96
C ARG A 863 -8.48 -4.45 20.66
N TRP A 864 -7.88 -3.49 21.37
CA TRP A 864 -6.60 -3.63 22.07
C TRP A 864 -6.49 -4.86 22.99
N ILE A 865 -7.60 -5.37 23.51
CA ILE A 865 -7.63 -6.56 24.37
C ILE A 865 -7.08 -7.82 23.69
N PHE A 866 -7.26 -7.95 22.36
CA PHE A 866 -6.79 -9.12 21.61
C PHE A 866 -5.27 -9.09 21.30
N LEU A 867 -4.61 -7.95 21.56
CA LEU A 867 -3.16 -7.82 21.44
C LEU A 867 -2.42 -8.41 22.66
N ALA A 868 -3.12 -8.64 23.78
CA ALA A 868 -2.50 -9.11 25.01
C ALA A 868 -1.83 -10.50 24.87
N PRO A 869 -2.46 -11.53 24.27
CA PRO A 869 -1.81 -12.84 24.15
C PRO A 869 -0.53 -12.84 23.31
N PRO A 870 -0.49 -12.22 22.11
CA PRO A 870 0.77 -12.06 21.36
C PRO A 870 1.87 -11.37 22.19
N LEU A 871 1.54 -10.28 22.89
CA LEU A 871 2.50 -9.55 23.72
C LEU A 871 3.05 -10.42 24.86
N VAL A 872 2.17 -11.13 25.57
CA VAL A 872 2.55 -12.02 26.67
C VAL A 872 3.45 -13.16 26.16
N LEU A 873 3.12 -13.76 25.02
CA LEU A 873 3.92 -14.86 24.46
C LEU A 873 5.32 -14.41 24.04
N THR A 874 5.44 -13.23 23.41
CA THR A 874 6.74 -12.72 22.95
C THR A 874 7.62 -12.30 24.12
N VAL A 875 7.05 -11.70 25.17
CA VAL A 875 7.77 -11.39 26.40
C VAL A 875 8.17 -12.66 27.14
N ALA A 876 7.25 -13.62 27.33
CA ALA A 876 7.54 -14.88 28.00
C ALA A 876 8.61 -15.70 27.26
N GLY A 877 8.56 -15.76 25.92
CA GLY A 877 9.57 -16.42 25.10
C GLY A 877 10.94 -15.74 25.16
N SER A 878 10.97 -14.40 25.20
CA SER A 878 12.22 -13.64 25.40
C SER A 878 12.85 -13.95 26.75
N LEU A 879 12.05 -13.95 27.82
CA LEU A 879 12.51 -14.29 29.17
C LEU A 879 12.99 -15.73 29.25
N PHE A 880 12.30 -16.67 28.60
CA PHE A 880 12.69 -18.09 28.57
C PHE A 880 14.04 -18.30 27.86
N LEU A 881 14.27 -17.63 26.72
CA LEU A 881 15.56 -17.67 26.03
C LEU A 881 16.67 -17.12 26.93
N LEU A 882 16.47 -15.94 27.51
CA LEU A 882 17.47 -15.30 28.39
C LEU A 882 17.77 -16.15 29.62
N TYR A 883 16.75 -16.75 30.22
CA TYR A 883 16.90 -17.69 31.32
C TYR A 883 17.74 -18.90 30.90
N THR A 884 17.45 -19.50 29.74
CA THR A 884 18.18 -20.68 29.24
C THR A 884 19.65 -20.34 28.99
N ILE A 885 19.94 -19.17 28.40
CA ILE A 885 21.31 -18.68 28.22
C ILE A 885 22.03 -18.53 29.56
N TRP A 886 21.37 -17.89 30.53
CA TRP A 886 21.92 -17.68 31.88
C TRP A 886 22.18 -19.01 32.60
N GLU A 887 21.23 -19.95 32.57
CA GLU A 887 21.36 -21.26 33.19
C GLU A 887 22.50 -22.07 32.57
N THR A 888 22.59 -22.13 31.23
CA THR A 888 23.68 -22.82 30.54
C THR A 888 25.04 -22.21 30.89
N GLN A 889 25.13 -20.89 31.01
CA GLN A 889 26.36 -20.20 31.46
C GLN A 889 26.69 -20.53 32.92
N SER A 890 25.70 -20.53 33.81
CA SER A 890 25.90 -20.84 35.23
C SER A 890 26.40 -22.26 35.47
N LEU A 891 26.04 -23.20 34.59
CA LEU A 891 26.47 -24.60 34.63
C LEU A 891 27.81 -24.85 33.93
N GLY A 892 28.42 -23.83 33.32
CA GLY A 892 29.68 -23.97 32.57
C GLY A 892 29.57 -24.88 31.35
N LEU A 893 28.37 -25.05 30.79
CA LEU A 893 28.09 -25.90 29.64
C LEU A 893 28.24 -25.15 28.32
N VAL A 894 28.55 -25.90 27.26
CA VAL A 894 28.56 -25.38 25.91
C VAL A 894 27.13 -25.39 25.34
N ALA A 895 26.77 -24.38 24.55
CA ALA A 895 25.51 -24.34 23.83
C ALA A 895 25.49 -25.38 22.69
N TRP A 896 24.94 -26.57 22.98
CA TRP A 896 24.76 -27.68 22.04
C TRP A 896 23.41 -27.63 21.32
N LYS A 897 22.37 -27.08 21.96
CA LYS A 897 21.03 -26.87 21.40
C LYS A 897 20.49 -28.17 20.79
N GLU A 898 20.04 -28.13 19.54
CA GLU A 898 19.56 -29.27 18.76
C GLU A 898 20.66 -29.95 17.91
N SER A 899 21.94 -29.72 18.22
CA SER A 899 23.02 -30.30 17.42
C SER A 899 23.02 -31.83 17.49
N THR A 900 22.79 -32.46 16.34
CA THR A 900 22.95 -33.91 16.17
C THR A 900 24.39 -34.33 16.44
N LEU A 901 25.36 -33.51 16.04
CA LEU A 901 26.78 -33.75 16.28
C LEU A 901 27.10 -33.76 17.78
N ALA A 902 26.50 -32.87 18.58
CA ALA A 902 26.68 -32.89 20.03
C ALA A 902 26.12 -34.19 20.64
N THR A 903 24.98 -34.67 20.14
CA THR A 903 24.37 -35.93 20.60
C THR A 903 25.22 -37.15 20.20
N LEU A 904 25.89 -37.11 19.04
CA LEU A 904 26.80 -38.18 18.59
C LEU A 904 28.14 -38.15 19.33
N ALA A 905 28.67 -36.96 19.59
CA ALA A 905 29.97 -36.76 20.26
C ALA A 905 29.90 -36.99 21.77
N HIS A 906 28.80 -36.59 22.41
CA HIS A 906 28.57 -36.70 23.86
C HIS A 906 27.45 -37.72 24.18
N GLY A 907 27.31 -38.74 23.33
CA GLY A 907 26.25 -39.74 23.44
C GLY A 907 26.40 -40.70 24.62
N LEU A 908 25.57 -41.75 24.64
CA LEU A 908 25.61 -42.79 25.66
C LEU A 908 26.98 -43.47 25.75
N ASP A 909 27.38 -43.82 26.97
CA ASP A 909 28.57 -44.61 27.27
C ASP A 909 28.53 -45.99 26.58
N VAL A 910 29.70 -46.62 26.46
CA VAL A 910 29.87 -47.85 25.67
C VAL A 910 28.98 -48.99 26.18
N LEU A 911 28.81 -49.12 27.50
CA LEU A 911 28.03 -50.20 28.11
C LEU A 911 26.53 -49.99 27.88
N THR A 912 26.04 -48.77 28.12
CA THR A 912 24.63 -48.44 27.93
C THR A 912 24.24 -48.48 26.46
N ARG A 913 25.15 -48.08 25.56
CA ARG A 913 24.96 -48.21 24.09
C ARG A 913 24.86 -49.66 23.64
N ALA A 914 25.63 -50.57 24.24
CA ALA A 914 25.54 -52.00 23.95
C ALA A 914 24.18 -52.57 24.40
N LYS A 915 23.76 -52.29 25.64
CA LYS A 915 22.43 -52.69 26.16
C LYS A 915 21.28 -52.21 25.27
N LEU A 916 21.34 -50.94 24.82
CA LEU A 916 20.31 -50.37 23.96
C LEU A 916 20.29 -51.03 22.57
N ARG A 917 21.47 -51.38 22.03
CA ARG A 917 21.59 -52.08 20.74
C ARG A 917 21.00 -53.49 20.80
N ASP A 918 21.21 -54.20 21.91
CA ASP A 918 20.64 -55.53 22.12
C ASP A 918 19.11 -55.45 22.25
N ALA A 919 18.60 -54.51 23.06
CA ALA A 919 17.15 -54.27 23.17
C ALA A 919 16.49 -53.91 21.83
N TYR A 920 17.19 -53.19 20.96
CA TYR A 920 16.72 -52.85 19.61
C TYR A 920 16.64 -54.09 18.69
N GLN A 921 17.55 -55.05 18.83
CA GLN A 921 17.46 -56.32 18.10
C GLN A 921 16.27 -57.16 18.56
N ASP A 922 15.92 -57.06 19.84
CA ASP A 922 14.81 -57.78 20.47
C ASP A 922 13.44 -57.06 20.34
N GLY A 923 13.39 -55.87 19.74
CA GLY A 923 12.16 -55.06 19.62
C GLY A 923 11.61 -54.54 20.96
N THR A 924 12.48 -54.42 21.97
CA THR A 924 12.14 -53.97 23.33
C THR A 924 12.79 -52.63 23.71
N GLU A 925 13.24 -51.86 22.71
CA GLU A 925 13.98 -50.61 22.87
C GLU A 925 13.23 -49.55 23.69
N GLU A 926 11.92 -49.39 23.50
CA GLU A 926 11.10 -48.44 24.27
C GLU A 926 11.05 -48.81 25.76
N LYS A 927 11.00 -50.10 26.07
CA LYS A 927 10.97 -50.61 27.45
C LYS A 927 12.33 -50.38 28.11
N CYS A 928 13.41 -50.73 27.40
CA CYS A 928 14.79 -50.51 27.84
C CYS A 928 15.09 -49.02 28.08
N ALA A 929 14.66 -48.12 27.19
CA ALA A 929 14.84 -46.67 27.34
C ALA A 929 14.08 -46.07 28.53
N ARG A 930 12.96 -46.68 28.97
CA ARG A 930 12.24 -46.25 30.19
C ARG A 930 12.98 -46.61 31.46
N GLU A 931 13.67 -47.75 31.46
CA GLU A 931 14.36 -48.30 32.63
C GLU A 931 15.75 -47.65 32.82
N ILE A 932 16.43 -47.29 31.73
CA ILE A 932 17.73 -46.62 31.80
C ILE A 932 17.56 -45.17 32.23
N THR A 933 18.21 -44.81 33.34
CA THR A 933 18.38 -43.42 33.79
C THR A 933 19.81 -42.98 33.52
N ALA A 934 19.98 -41.83 32.87
CA ALA A 934 21.27 -41.31 32.44
C ALA A 934 21.53 -39.91 33.00
N ARG A 935 22.82 -39.57 33.16
CA ARG A 935 23.32 -38.27 33.59
C ARG A 935 24.57 -37.91 32.80
N VAL A 936 24.79 -36.63 32.54
CA VAL A 936 26.04 -36.16 31.92
C VAL A 936 27.17 -36.18 32.96
N GLU A 937 28.20 -36.99 32.72
CA GLU A 937 29.40 -37.09 33.54
C GLU A 937 30.67 -36.85 32.71
N LYS A 938 31.77 -36.46 33.38
CA LYS A 938 33.08 -36.31 32.72
C LYS A 938 33.80 -37.67 32.73
N SER A 939 34.03 -38.25 31.55
CA SER A 939 34.84 -39.45 31.34
C SER A 939 36.23 -39.10 30.78
N TRP A 940 37.12 -40.09 30.68
CA TRP A 940 38.49 -39.91 30.17
C TRP A 940 38.57 -39.39 28.72
N GLY A 941 37.48 -39.51 27.94
CA GLY A 941 37.38 -39.04 26.55
C GLY A 941 36.59 -37.73 26.35
N GLY A 942 35.94 -37.21 27.40
CA GLY A 942 35.06 -36.02 27.30
C GLY A 942 33.82 -36.11 28.19
N LEU A 943 32.81 -35.27 27.92
CA LEU A 943 31.49 -35.38 28.55
C LEU A 943 30.69 -36.49 27.85
N GLU A 944 30.13 -37.42 28.63
CA GLU A 944 29.32 -38.55 28.14
C GLU A 944 28.04 -38.71 28.97
N LEU A 945 26.99 -39.27 28.37
CA LEU A 945 25.76 -39.66 29.07
C LEU A 945 25.94 -41.06 29.67
N CYS A 946 26.15 -41.12 30.98
CA CYS A 946 26.38 -42.36 31.72
C CYS A 946 25.10 -42.84 32.42
N GLU A 947 24.85 -44.15 32.42
CA GLU A 947 23.77 -44.76 33.21
C GLU A 947 24.04 -44.62 34.72
N THR A 948 23.03 -44.19 35.47
CA THR A 948 23.10 -44.00 36.92
C THR A 948 22.54 -45.20 37.67
N TYR A 949 23.39 -45.90 38.42
CA TYR A 949 22.99 -47.02 39.28
C TYR A 949 22.59 -46.54 40.68
N PRO A 950 21.55 -47.14 41.31
CA PRO A 950 21.23 -46.90 42.72
C PRO A 950 22.42 -47.22 43.63
N ALA A 951 22.56 -46.48 44.74
CA ALA A 951 23.67 -46.64 45.67
C ALA A 951 23.78 -48.04 46.33
N SER A 952 22.81 -48.93 46.14
CA SER A 952 22.83 -50.33 46.59
C SER A 952 23.59 -51.28 45.66
N GLU A 953 23.96 -50.84 44.45
CA GLU A 953 24.64 -51.67 43.43
C GLU A 953 26.03 -51.13 43.01
N ARG A 954 26.53 -50.07 43.67
CA ARG A 954 27.88 -49.52 43.42
C ARG A 954 28.97 -50.21 44.23
#